data_AF-A0A7W8ZJJ1-F1
#
_entry.id   AF-A0A7W8ZJJ1-F1
#
_cell.length_a   1.000
_cell.length_b   1.000
_cell.length_c   1.000
_cell.angle_alpha   90.00
_cell.angle_beta   90.00
_cell.angle_gamma   90.00
#
_symmetry.space_group_name_H-M   'P 1'
#
loop_
_entity.id
_entity.type
_entity.pdbx_description
1 polymer ?
#
loop_
_entity_poly.entity_id
_entity_poly.type
_entity_poly.pdbx_seq_one_letter_code
_entity_poly.pdbx_strand_id
1 'polypeptide(L)'
;MAKSFKLTGIVVTILFLLQFYTLPSMAQITWPASQLLPSFAAPAQTQDLITLRETSSRWEAEGPAISHKTGRPETDGWLCQTGIDLPNLHMVYGPYDKTIPAGPNLAEFRMKIDNNTVNNDPVVDIDVVNATTGQILAAQTITRQQFAIASDYTSFKLPFTMPADNQSIELRVFWRGASYIKVDWMSVQQNSSSAEMYLFASLKGIINKTKPRIFSYEGDAFAEGPHTWLESLGLSWSEPADKWDLITKYRNEIAGLIVYDPAQIHTVNLATMLAKSKGALIVSPLLLSRLTSAPYNLPVLVDMRGQFSSKLQVYQTLYNTYWPTLDHRLLIGLNPDAHKAALREYATALGAAVVWLDPDIAGESELLNSFLSSMPAGSNFMGWWPEEAAGVERASKYGLTTIASDWCTNLTVHSGTSRTVNIKPIPPKPALQNKIYVAFILSDGDNLQYVEHLMRKLWSNPDRGSVPIGWTLSPAMLDAMPGALNYFWQTSTNNDNLISGPSGYGYTYPNSWTNQSLLNQFVTKTEDYNKRAGLRVITIWNTITGGINQNVGQAFASYAPTLLGLTGQNTGGGLTIYNNSLPGMALSCNYCNDEQAMKNHIASAAAGWDRNSPRFVIIQAQPWTNVTPTSFKNVAGSLNADYVVVRPDHLFQLIRESKNISADDIPRP
;
A
#
# COMPACT_ATOMS: atom_id res chain seq x y z
N MET A 1 -8.17 68.89 73.77
CA MET A 1 -8.29 68.16 75.05
C MET A 1 -9.10 66.89 74.82
N ALA A 2 -8.76 65.84 75.57
CA ALA A 2 -9.41 64.52 75.67
C ALA A 2 -9.09 63.48 74.58
N LYS A 3 -8.49 62.39 75.08
CA LYS A 3 -8.02 61.16 74.44
C LYS A 3 -9.15 60.12 74.39
N SER A 4 -9.11 59.18 73.44
CA SER A 4 -9.26 57.73 73.72
C SER A 4 -9.03 56.85 72.48
N PHE A 5 -7.98 56.03 72.57
CA PHE A 5 -7.69 54.72 71.97
C PHE A 5 -7.88 54.39 70.48
N LYS A 6 -6.72 54.15 69.85
CA LYS A 6 -6.46 53.39 68.61
C LYS A 6 -6.27 51.90 68.93
N LEU A 7 -6.81 51.02 68.09
CA LEU A 7 -6.05 49.99 67.36
C LEU A 7 -6.98 49.34 66.31
N THR A 8 -6.85 49.74 65.05
CA THR A 8 -7.45 49.03 63.90
C THR A 8 -6.30 48.52 63.04
N GLY A 9 -6.07 47.21 63.08
CA GLY A 9 -5.12 46.54 62.20
C GLY A 9 -5.73 46.35 60.82
N ILE A 10 -5.08 46.94 59.81
CA ILE A 10 -5.40 46.76 58.39
C ILE A 10 -4.81 45.41 57.95
N VAL A 11 -5.68 44.49 57.55
CA VAL A 11 -5.32 43.25 56.85
C VAL A 11 -5.08 43.61 55.38
N VAL A 12 -3.85 43.42 54.90
CA VAL A 12 -3.50 43.52 53.48
C VAL A 12 -3.94 42.22 52.79
N THR A 13 -4.99 42.28 51.99
CA THR A 13 -5.41 41.19 51.10
C THR A 13 -4.64 41.33 49.78
N ILE A 14 -3.70 40.42 49.53
CA ILE A 14 -3.02 40.28 48.24
C ILE A 14 -3.95 39.52 47.29
N LEU A 15 -4.47 40.21 46.27
CA LEU A 15 -5.17 39.58 45.14
C LEU A 15 -4.13 38.95 44.19
N PHE A 16 -4.08 37.63 44.15
CA PHE A 16 -3.45 36.89 43.05
C PHE A 16 -4.43 36.83 41.86
N LEU A 17 -4.12 37.57 40.80
CA LEU A 17 -4.68 37.38 39.46
C LEU A 17 -4.10 36.09 38.87
N LEU A 18 -4.80 34.97 39.02
CA LEU A 18 -4.56 33.77 38.21
C LEU A 18 -5.15 34.02 36.81
N GLN A 19 -4.31 34.47 35.88
CA GLN A 19 -4.59 34.30 34.46
C GLN A 19 -4.57 32.80 34.14
N PHE A 20 -5.76 32.23 33.91
CA PHE A 20 -5.89 30.94 33.26
C PHE A 20 -5.35 31.07 31.83
N TYR A 21 -4.06 30.77 31.64
CA TYR A 21 -3.56 30.35 30.34
C TYR A 21 -4.21 29.01 30.04
N THR A 22 -5.30 29.01 29.27
CA THR A 22 -5.76 27.82 28.57
C THR A 22 -4.69 27.47 27.54
N LEU A 23 -3.73 26.62 27.93
CA LEU A 23 -2.92 25.92 26.94
C LEU A 23 -3.92 25.23 26.00
N PRO A 24 -3.90 25.49 24.68
CA PRO A 24 -4.71 24.70 23.77
C PRO A 24 -4.30 23.24 23.99
N SER A 25 -5.28 22.38 24.27
CA SER A 25 -5.09 20.94 24.28
C SER A 25 -4.45 20.58 22.94
N MET A 26 -3.13 20.36 22.95
CA MET A 26 -2.39 19.93 21.78
C MET A 26 -2.86 18.51 21.53
N ALA A 27 -3.80 18.35 20.60
CA ALA A 27 -4.30 17.03 20.25
C ALA A 27 -3.10 16.14 19.88
N GLN A 28 -2.98 15.03 20.60
CA GLN A 28 -1.79 14.18 20.65
C GLN A 28 -2.15 12.80 20.10
N ILE A 29 -1.26 12.21 19.31
CA ILE A 29 -1.35 10.82 18.89
C ILE A 29 -1.40 9.92 20.14
N THR A 30 -2.44 9.08 20.24
CA THR A 30 -2.61 8.15 21.35
C THR A 30 -2.36 6.72 20.89
N TRP A 31 -1.61 5.93 21.65
CA TRP A 31 -1.37 4.54 21.30
C TRP A 31 -1.49 3.61 22.53
N PRO A 32 -2.73 3.33 22.97
CA PRO A 32 -3.00 2.37 24.03
C PRO A 32 -2.30 1.02 23.78
N ALA A 33 -1.87 0.34 24.84
CA ALA A 33 -1.19 -0.95 24.74
C ALA A 33 -2.04 -2.05 24.08
N SER A 34 -3.37 -1.93 24.13
CA SER A 34 -4.31 -2.84 23.47
C SER A 34 -4.50 -2.56 21.98
N GLN A 35 -3.91 -1.51 21.42
CA GLN A 35 -4.03 -1.15 20.01
C GLN A 35 -2.85 -1.67 19.18
N LEU A 36 -3.15 -2.17 17.98
CA LEU A 36 -2.13 -2.57 17.01
C LEU A 36 -1.42 -1.35 16.45
N LEU A 37 -2.20 -0.29 16.17
CA LEU A 37 -1.71 0.96 15.56
C LEU A 37 -2.21 2.20 16.34
N PRO A 38 -1.44 3.29 16.31
CA PRO A 38 -1.80 4.53 17.00
C PRO A 38 -3.07 5.18 16.41
N SER A 39 -3.76 5.96 17.23
CA SER A 39 -4.87 6.82 16.82
C SER A 39 -4.39 8.26 16.66
N PHE A 40 -4.80 8.88 15.57
CA PHE A 40 -4.63 10.31 15.35
C PHE A 40 -5.79 11.10 15.93
N ALA A 41 -5.62 12.41 16.03
CA ALA A 41 -6.74 13.30 16.38
C ALA A 41 -7.81 13.26 15.29
N ALA A 42 -9.06 13.57 15.66
CA ALA A 42 -10.14 13.72 14.70
C ALA A 42 -9.74 14.70 13.57
N PRO A 43 -9.89 14.32 12.29
CA PRO A 43 -9.59 15.20 11.17
C PRO A 43 -10.37 16.51 11.26
N ALA A 44 -9.76 17.60 10.78
CA ALA A 44 -10.49 18.83 10.54
C ALA A 44 -11.64 18.59 9.54
N GLN A 45 -12.75 19.32 9.71
CA GLN A 45 -13.90 19.14 8.81
C GLN A 45 -13.57 19.47 7.35
N THR A 46 -12.67 20.43 7.13
CA THR A 46 -12.17 20.79 5.79
C THR A 46 -10.71 20.38 5.66
N GLN A 47 -10.39 19.61 4.63
CA GLN A 47 -9.03 19.18 4.29
C GLN A 47 -8.45 20.03 3.15
N ASP A 48 -7.17 20.37 3.23
CA ASP A 48 -6.41 20.83 2.07
C ASP A 48 -6.11 19.63 1.18
N LEU A 49 -6.83 19.52 0.07
CA LEU A 49 -6.67 18.42 -0.88
C LEU A 49 -5.61 18.77 -1.91
N ILE A 50 -4.53 17.99 -1.96
CA ILE A 50 -3.45 18.16 -2.93
C ILE A 50 -3.28 16.91 -3.80
N THR A 51 -2.81 17.10 -5.03
CA THR A 51 -2.38 15.98 -5.88
C THR A 51 -0.87 15.76 -5.72
N LEU A 52 -0.49 14.54 -5.32
CA LEU A 52 0.90 14.10 -5.18
C LEU A 52 1.11 12.83 -6.00
N ARG A 53 1.44 13.00 -7.28
CA ARG A 53 1.76 11.87 -8.16
C ARG A 53 2.88 12.24 -9.11
N GLU A 54 3.60 11.22 -9.55
CA GLU A 54 4.55 11.41 -10.64
C GLU A 54 3.78 11.65 -11.93
N THR A 55 4.18 12.69 -12.65
CA THR A 55 3.67 12.96 -13.99
C THR A 55 4.64 12.34 -14.99
N SER A 56 4.17 11.35 -15.73
CA SER A 56 4.91 10.77 -16.85
C SER A 56 4.12 10.93 -18.14
N SER A 57 4.83 11.27 -19.21
CA SER A 57 4.30 11.22 -20.57
C SER A 57 4.98 10.06 -21.27
N ARG A 58 4.20 9.08 -21.76
CA ARG A 58 4.69 7.87 -22.43
C ARG A 58 4.11 7.80 -23.84
N TRP A 59 4.94 7.34 -24.77
CA TRP A 59 4.56 7.14 -26.17
C TRP A 59 5.07 5.79 -26.64
N GLU A 60 4.14 4.94 -27.11
CA GLU A 60 4.49 3.67 -27.75
C GLU A 60 5.27 3.95 -29.04
N ALA A 61 6.29 3.14 -29.32
CA ALA A 61 7.22 3.35 -30.42
C ALA A 61 6.51 3.23 -31.77
N GLU A 62 5.50 2.36 -31.89
CA GLU A 62 4.63 2.21 -33.04
C GLU A 62 3.42 3.16 -33.04
N GLY A 63 3.29 3.99 -32.00
CA GLY A 63 2.19 4.92 -31.82
C GLY A 63 2.24 6.12 -32.77
N PRO A 64 1.11 6.82 -32.97
CA PRO A 64 0.98 7.89 -33.96
C PRO A 64 1.79 9.16 -33.65
N ALA A 65 2.30 9.29 -32.42
CA ALA A 65 3.14 10.41 -32.00
C ALA A 65 4.62 10.22 -32.37
N ILE A 66 5.01 9.01 -32.76
CA ILE A 66 6.40 8.64 -33.01
C ILE A 66 6.63 8.42 -34.51
N SER A 67 7.75 8.91 -35.01
CA SER A 67 8.18 8.81 -36.40
C SER A 67 9.42 7.93 -36.54
N HIS A 68 9.66 7.43 -37.76
CA HIS A 68 10.68 6.42 -38.05
C HIS A 68 11.36 6.71 -39.39
N LYS A 69 12.69 6.57 -39.47
CA LYS A 69 13.44 6.63 -40.75
C LYS A 69 13.85 5.25 -41.28
N THR A 70 13.77 4.23 -40.44
CA THR A 70 14.13 2.85 -40.76
C THR A 70 13.36 1.92 -39.83
N GLY A 71 13.28 0.63 -40.18
CA GLY A 71 12.53 -0.36 -39.41
C GLY A 71 11.07 -0.48 -39.79
N ARG A 72 10.33 -1.26 -38.99
CA ARG A 72 8.93 -1.62 -39.21
C ARG A 72 8.23 -1.97 -37.88
N PRO A 73 6.90 -1.88 -37.78
CA PRO A 73 6.20 -2.27 -36.56
C PRO A 73 6.20 -3.81 -36.42
N GLU A 74 6.32 -4.30 -35.18
CA GLU A 74 6.20 -5.71 -34.83
C GLU A 74 5.55 -5.86 -33.45
N THR A 75 4.29 -6.35 -33.45
CA THR A 75 3.46 -6.59 -32.27
C THR A 75 3.32 -5.38 -31.34
N ASP A 76 4.28 -5.23 -30.45
CA ASP A 76 4.35 -4.39 -29.25
C ASP A 76 5.58 -3.45 -29.35
N GLY A 77 5.93 -3.01 -30.55
CA GLY A 77 7.06 -2.10 -30.72
C GLY A 77 7.51 -1.89 -32.16
N TRP A 78 8.58 -1.11 -32.31
CA TRP A 78 9.22 -0.80 -33.57
C TRP A 78 10.59 -1.47 -33.71
N LEU A 79 10.76 -2.24 -34.77
CA LEU A 79 11.88 -3.14 -35.00
C LEU A 79 12.84 -2.63 -36.08
N CYS A 80 14.15 -2.73 -35.83
CA CYS A 80 15.19 -2.79 -36.85
C CYS A 80 16.03 -4.07 -36.76
N GLN A 81 16.37 -4.66 -37.91
CA GLN A 81 17.10 -5.92 -38.02
C GLN A 81 18.20 -5.86 -39.08
N THR A 82 19.37 -6.40 -38.74
CA THR A 82 20.52 -6.47 -39.64
C THR A 82 20.21 -7.25 -40.92
N GLY A 83 20.68 -6.75 -42.05
CA GLY A 83 20.42 -7.34 -43.37
C GLY A 83 19.01 -7.13 -43.91
N ILE A 84 18.09 -6.50 -43.15
CA ILE A 84 16.74 -6.16 -43.60
C ILE A 84 16.55 -4.64 -43.65
N ASP A 85 16.82 -3.96 -42.54
CA ASP A 85 16.56 -2.52 -42.42
C ASP A 85 17.83 -1.70 -42.68
N LEU A 86 17.66 -0.45 -43.12
CA LEU A 86 18.79 0.42 -43.47
C LEU A 86 19.48 0.93 -42.19
N PRO A 87 20.79 0.70 -42.01
CA PRO A 87 21.49 1.07 -40.77
C PRO A 87 21.85 2.56 -40.73
N ASN A 88 22.29 3.02 -39.56
CA ASN A 88 22.72 4.40 -39.30
C ASN A 88 21.63 5.45 -39.54
N LEU A 89 20.43 5.15 -39.05
CA LEU A 89 19.28 6.04 -39.08
C LEU A 89 18.54 6.01 -37.75
N HIS A 90 17.77 7.07 -37.48
CA HIS A 90 16.84 7.08 -36.36
C HIS A 90 15.72 6.07 -36.62
N MET A 91 15.76 4.95 -35.89
CA MET A 91 14.68 3.97 -35.93
C MET A 91 13.43 4.55 -35.30
N VAL A 92 13.58 5.41 -34.28
CA VAL A 92 12.50 6.06 -33.55
C VAL A 92 12.90 7.52 -33.27
N TYR A 93 12.01 8.47 -33.53
CA TYR A 93 12.14 9.87 -33.13
C TYR A 93 10.78 10.56 -32.95
N GLY A 94 10.68 11.51 -32.03
CA GLY A 94 9.42 12.18 -31.64
C GLY A 94 9.38 12.37 -30.12
N PRO A 95 8.28 12.79 -29.49
CA PRO A 95 6.96 13.11 -30.04
C PRO A 95 6.74 14.60 -30.35
N TYR A 96 7.74 15.46 -30.12
CA TYR A 96 7.60 16.92 -30.19
C TYR A 96 6.65 17.52 -29.15
N ASP A 97 6.49 16.86 -28.01
CA ASP A 97 5.63 17.30 -26.91
C ASP A 97 6.12 18.64 -26.33
N LYS A 98 5.19 19.56 -26.02
CA LYS A 98 5.46 20.87 -25.43
C LYS A 98 4.99 21.01 -23.98
N THR A 99 4.34 19.99 -23.43
CA THR A 99 3.79 20.00 -22.07
C THR A 99 4.82 19.57 -21.03
N ILE A 100 6.02 19.14 -21.44
CA ILE A 100 7.10 18.84 -20.50
C ILE A 100 7.57 20.15 -19.85
N PRO A 101 7.43 20.30 -18.53
CA PRO A 101 7.80 21.54 -17.83
C PRO A 101 9.32 21.72 -17.74
N ALA A 102 9.74 22.96 -17.54
CA ALA A 102 11.12 23.32 -17.28
C ALA A 102 11.69 22.60 -16.06
N GLY A 103 13.01 22.41 -16.04
CA GLY A 103 13.74 21.79 -14.94
C GLY A 103 14.17 20.35 -15.21
N PRO A 104 14.63 19.65 -14.16
CA PRO A 104 15.17 18.30 -14.29
C PRO A 104 14.06 17.30 -14.64
N ASN A 105 14.34 16.48 -15.64
CA ASN A 105 13.47 15.44 -16.16
C ASN A 105 14.30 14.15 -16.41
N LEU A 106 13.62 13.03 -16.59
CA LEU A 106 14.21 11.73 -16.87
C LEU A 106 13.56 11.14 -18.12
N ALA A 107 14.34 10.93 -19.18
CA ALA A 107 13.87 10.17 -20.33
C ALA A 107 14.12 8.68 -20.08
N GLU A 108 13.20 7.83 -20.51
CA GLU A 108 13.36 6.38 -20.45
C GLU A 108 13.04 5.75 -21.80
N PHE A 109 13.91 4.84 -22.24
CA PHE A 109 13.82 4.13 -23.52
C PHE A 109 13.77 2.64 -23.23
N ARG A 110 12.62 2.00 -23.48
CA ARG A 110 12.44 0.56 -23.28
C ARG A 110 12.68 -0.19 -24.59
N MET A 111 13.72 -1.03 -24.61
CA MET A 111 14.12 -1.75 -25.82
C MET A 111 14.74 -3.11 -25.52
N LYS A 112 14.75 -4.00 -26.51
CA LYS A 112 15.38 -5.33 -26.44
C LYS A 112 16.28 -5.59 -27.63
N ILE A 113 17.20 -6.55 -27.44
CA ILE A 113 18.19 -6.99 -28.42
C ILE A 113 18.04 -8.49 -28.70
N ASP A 114 18.45 -8.97 -29.88
CA ASP A 114 18.47 -10.40 -30.22
C ASP A 114 19.50 -11.21 -29.42
N ASN A 115 20.66 -10.63 -29.19
CA ASN A 115 21.79 -11.28 -28.56
C ASN A 115 22.71 -10.26 -27.88
N ASN A 116 23.09 -10.56 -26.63
CA ASN A 116 23.89 -9.71 -25.78
C ASN A 116 25.31 -10.25 -25.48
N THR A 117 25.74 -11.37 -26.11
CA THR A 117 26.99 -12.06 -25.73
C THR A 117 28.12 -12.02 -26.77
N VAL A 118 27.82 -11.74 -28.05
CA VAL A 118 28.81 -11.90 -29.15
C VAL A 118 29.98 -10.91 -29.06
N ASN A 119 29.72 -9.68 -28.66
CA ASN A 119 30.71 -8.62 -28.48
C ASN A 119 30.12 -7.52 -27.57
N ASN A 120 30.82 -6.39 -27.41
CA ASN A 120 30.30 -5.21 -26.70
C ASN A 120 30.22 -3.98 -27.60
N ASP A 121 29.87 -4.16 -28.87
CA ASP A 121 29.83 -3.06 -29.82
C ASP A 121 28.66 -2.10 -29.52
N PRO A 122 28.79 -0.80 -29.85
CA PRO A 122 27.68 0.13 -29.90
C PRO A 122 26.57 -0.37 -30.82
N VAL A 123 25.33 -0.45 -30.32
CA VAL A 123 24.16 -0.92 -31.09
C VAL A 123 23.16 0.19 -31.38
N VAL A 124 22.97 1.11 -30.43
CA VAL A 124 22.15 2.31 -30.60
C VAL A 124 22.77 3.52 -29.90
N ASP A 125 22.41 4.71 -30.35
CA ASP A 125 22.55 5.94 -29.57
C ASP A 125 21.17 6.43 -29.19
N ILE A 126 21.00 6.78 -27.92
CA ILE A 126 19.79 7.45 -27.43
C ILE A 126 20.11 8.91 -27.12
N ASP A 127 19.19 9.81 -27.43
CA ASP A 127 19.34 11.21 -27.04
C ASP A 127 17.98 11.89 -26.80
N VAL A 128 18.08 13.03 -26.11
CA VAL A 128 16.99 13.95 -25.81
C VAL A 128 17.35 15.30 -26.40
N VAL A 129 16.45 15.86 -27.20
CA VAL A 129 16.64 17.13 -27.91
C VAL A 129 15.55 18.11 -27.54
N ASN A 130 15.94 19.35 -27.31
CA ASN A 130 15.03 20.48 -27.35
C ASN A 130 14.77 20.81 -28.83
N ALA A 131 13.73 20.24 -29.41
CA ALA A 131 13.36 20.43 -30.81
C ALA A 131 13.00 21.89 -31.14
N THR A 132 12.69 22.73 -30.14
CA THR A 132 12.52 24.17 -30.36
C THR A 132 13.83 24.88 -30.67
N THR A 133 14.95 24.46 -30.06
CA THR A 133 16.26 25.12 -30.23
C THR A 133 17.26 24.29 -31.05
N GLY A 134 16.97 23.01 -31.27
CA GLY A 134 17.90 22.02 -31.86
C GLY A 134 18.98 21.53 -30.89
N GLN A 135 18.95 21.93 -29.62
CA GLN A 135 19.97 21.56 -28.64
C GLN A 135 19.78 20.12 -28.15
N ILE A 136 20.84 19.30 -28.19
CA ILE A 136 20.88 18.01 -27.49
C ILE A 136 21.02 18.29 -25.99
N LEU A 137 20.03 17.88 -25.21
CA LEU A 137 19.96 18.06 -23.76
C LEU A 137 20.67 16.92 -23.01
N ALA A 138 20.63 15.71 -23.56
CA ALA A 138 21.35 14.54 -23.05
C ALA A 138 21.54 13.51 -24.17
N ALA A 139 22.59 12.70 -24.09
CA ALA A 139 22.84 11.62 -25.05
C ALA A 139 23.63 10.48 -24.39
N GLN A 140 23.42 9.25 -24.85
CA GLN A 140 24.15 8.08 -24.42
C GLN A 140 24.25 7.04 -25.55
N THR A 141 25.44 6.48 -25.75
CA THR A 141 25.62 5.30 -26.59
C THR A 141 25.35 4.04 -25.76
N ILE A 142 24.51 3.15 -26.30
CA ILE A 142 24.20 1.85 -25.69
C ILE A 142 24.95 0.74 -26.43
N THR A 143 25.66 -0.09 -25.67
CA THR A 143 26.42 -1.23 -26.19
C THR A 143 25.69 -2.55 -25.99
N ARG A 144 26.07 -3.56 -26.77
CA ARG A 144 25.44 -4.88 -26.76
C ARG A 144 25.37 -5.52 -25.36
N GLN A 145 26.41 -5.43 -24.54
CA GLN A 145 26.45 -6.08 -23.22
C GLN A 145 25.73 -5.28 -22.12
N GLN A 146 25.24 -4.06 -22.41
CA GLN A 146 24.40 -3.32 -21.45
C GLN A 146 22.97 -3.85 -21.39
N PHE A 147 22.58 -4.71 -22.33
CA PHE A 147 21.35 -5.50 -22.23
C PHE A 147 21.61 -6.72 -21.34
N ALA A 148 20.92 -6.79 -20.21
CA ALA A 148 21.15 -7.85 -19.22
C ALA A 148 20.77 -9.24 -19.75
N ILE A 149 19.65 -9.34 -20.49
CA ILE A 149 19.11 -10.59 -21.02
C ILE A 149 18.69 -10.37 -22.48
N ALA A 150 19.12 -11.25 -23.37
CA ALA A 150 18.70 -11.23 -24.77
C ALA A 150 17.21 -11.55 -24.90
N SER A 151 16.52 -10.91 -25.85
CA SER A 151 15.07 -11.00 -26.09
C SER A 151 14.15 -10.49 -24.97
N ASP A 152 14.71 -10.00 -23.86
CA ASP A 152 13.98 -9.31 -22.80
C ASP A 152 14.13 -7.79 -22.94
N TYR A 153 13.06 -7.08 -22.61
CA TYR A 153 13.07 -5.63 -22.61
C TYR A 153 13.85 -5.08 -21.42
N THR A 154 14.79 -4.20 -21.74
CA THR A 154 15.60 -3.44 -20.79
C THR A 154 15.27 -1.96 -20.94
N SER A 155 15.10 -1.27 -19.82
CA SER A 155 14.90 0.18 -19.79
C SER A 155 16.22 0.92 -19.60
N PHE A 156 16.50 1.88 -20.48
CA PHE A 156 17.64 2.78 -20.37
C PHE A 156 17.17 4.18 -19.99
N LYS A 157 17.72 4.72 -18.90
CA LYS A 157 17.31 5.99 -18.30
C LYS A 157 18.34 7.07 -18.57
N LEU A 158 17.90 8.23 -19.05
CA LEU A 158 18.74 9.33 -19.48
C LEU A 158 18.24 10.66 -18.84
N PRO A 159 18.86 11.12 -17.74
CA PRO A 159 18.51 12.39 -17.10
C PRO A 159 18.83 13.58 -18.01
N PHE A 160 17.95 14.58 -18.03
CA PHE A 160 18.15 15.82 -18.78
C PHE A 160 17.48 17.02 -18.07
N THR A 161 17.76 18.24 -18.52
CA THR A 161 17.12 19.46 -17.98
C THR A 161 16.44 20.22 -19.10
N MET A 162 15.13 20.45 -18.98
CA MET A 162 14.40 21.37 -19.87
C MET A 162 14.71 22.81 -19.47
N PRO A 163 15.20 23.66 -20.39
CA PRO A 163 15.63 25.00 -20.02
C PRO A 163 14.46 25.99 -19.82
N ALA A 164 13.30 25.76 -20.42
CA ALA A 164 12.09 26.58 -20.22
C ALA A 164 10.80 25.78 -20.52
N ASP A 165 9.66 26.29 -20.01
CA ASP A 165 8.33 25.72 -20.26
C ASP A 165 7.92 25.89 -21.74
N ASN A 166 6.93 25.10 -22.18
CA ASN A 166 6.34 25.17 -23.53
C ASN A 166 7.33 24.92 -24.69
N GLN A 167 8.49 24.33 -24.40
CA GLN A 167 9.48 23.94 -25.41
C GLN A 167 9.24 22.51 -25.88
N SER A 168 9.48 22.27 -27.17
CA SER A 168 9.26 20.98 -27.81
C SER A 168 10.38 20.02 -27.48
N ILE A 169 10.05 18.83 -26.99
CA ILE A 169 11.00 17.74 -26.76
C ILE A 169 10.96 16.68 -27.85
N GLU A 170 12.12 16.20 -28.27
CA GLU A 170 12.28 15.07 -29.17
C GLU A 170 13.23 14.05 -28.51
N LEU A 171 12.73 12.84 -28.28
CA LEU A 171 13.48 11.66 -27.88
C LEU A 171 13.85 10.89 -29.14
N ARG A 172 15.08 10.39 -29.24
CA ARG A 172 15.53 9.66 -30.44
C ARG A 172 16.30 8.40 -30.08
N VAL A 173 16.12 7.38 -30.91
CA VAL A 173 16.92 6.15 -30.94
C VAL A 173 17.54 6.02 -32.32
N PHE A 174 18.85 6.23 -32.40
CA PHE A 174 19.65 6.03 -33.61
C PHE A 174 20.17 4.60 -33.66
N TRP A 175 19.75 3.84 -34.66
CA TRP A 175 20.16 2.44 -34.82
C TRP A 175 21.40 2.31 -35.70
N ARG A 176 22.45 1.68 -35.16
CA ARG A 176 23.76 1.57 -35.82
C ARG A 176 23.86 0.40 -36.82
N GLY A 177 22.84 -0.45 -36.91
CA GLY A 177 22.87 -1.60 -37.81
C GLY A 177 23.69 -2.79 -37.33
N ALA A 178 24.07 -2.82 -36.05
CA ALA A 178 24.94 -3.86 -35.50
C ALA A 178 24.17 -5.07 -34.93
N SER A 179 22.87 -4.94 -34.65
CA SER A 179 22.03 -5.99 -34.07
C SER A 179 20.56 -5.80 -34.41
N TYR A 180 19.74 -6.81 -34.18
CA TYR A 180 18.31 -6.60 -33.97
C TYR A 180 18.12 -5.65 -32.78
N ILE A 181 17.25 -4.65 -32.92
CA ILE A 181 16.75 -3.83 -31.81
C ILE A 181 15.25 -3.63 -32.00
N LYS A 182 14.48 -3.86 -30.93
CA LYS A 182 13.06 -3.47 -30.87
C LYS A 182 12.83 -2.50 -29.72
N VAL A 183 12.25 -1.34 -30.02
CA VAL A 183 11.83 -0.34 -29.04
C VAL A 183 10.34 -0.53 -28.78
N ASP A 184 9.94 -0.65 -27.52
CA ASP A 184 8.52 -0.74 -27.12
C ASP A 184 7.96 0.67 -26.91
N TRP A 185 8.58 1.46 -26.04
CA TRP A 185 8.16 2.85 -25.79
C TRP A 185 9.30 3.75 -25.35
N MET A 186 9.02 5.04 -25.41
CA MET A 186 9.79 6.09 -24.76
C MET A 186 8.91 6.88 -23.81
N SER A 187 9.48 7.42 -22.73
CA SER A 187 8.75 8.28 -21.80
C SER A 187 9.62 9.40 -21.24
N VAL A 188 8.97 10.45 -20.76
CA VAL A 188 9.57 11.49 -19.91
C VAL A 188 8.85 11.50 -18.57
N GLN A 189 9.63 11.38 -17.50
CA GLN A 189 9.17 11.56 -16.12
C GLN A 189 9.75 12.87 -15.56
N GLN A 190 8.91 13.66 -14.88
CA GLN A 190 9.38 14.89 -14.24
C GLN A 190 10.10 14.56 -12.92
N ASN A 191 11.42 14.76 -12.85
CA ASN A 191 12.20 14.47 -11.63
C ASN A 191 11.81 15.37 -10.44
N SER A 192 11.31 16.58 -10.69
CA SER A 192 10.81 17.44 -9.59
C SER A 192 9.53 16.89 -8.95
N SER A 193 8.69 16.13 -9.67
CA SER A 193 7.49 15.53 -9.09
C SER A 193 7.84 14.51 -8.01
N SER A 194 8.85 13.67 -8.25
CA SER A 194 9.42 12.74 -7.28
C SER A 194 10.00 13.45 -6.06
N ALA A 195 10.73 14.55 -6.28
CA ALA A 195 11.31 15.36 -5.21
C ALA A 195 10.25 16.09 -4.37
N GLU A 196 9.17 16.55 -5.01
CA GLU A 196 8.02 17.17 -4.35
C GLU A 196 7.23 16.15 -3.51
N MET A 197 7.11 14.90 -3.95
CA MET A 197 6.39 13.86 -3.21
C MET A 197 6.96 13.64 -1.80
N TYR A 198 8.29 13.52 -1.65
CA TYR A 198 8.91 13.45 -0.32
C TYR A 198 8.65 14.70 0.52
N LEU A 199 8.75 15.87 -0.11
CA LEU A 199 8.55 17.17 0.54
C LEU A 199 7.14 17.28 1.11
N PHE A 200 6.12 17.06 0.28
CA PHE A 200 4.74 17.24 0.68
C PHE A 200 4.20 16.08 1.53
N ALA A 201 4.70 14.86 1.39
CA ALA A 201 4.40 13.78 2.34
C ALA A 201 4.94 14.09 3.73
N SER A 202 6.16 14.66 3.83
CA SER A 202 6.71 15.10 5.12
C SER A 202 5.94 16.29 5.71
N LEU A 203 5.54 17.26 4.88
CA LEU A 203 4.66 18.36 5.29
C LEU A 203 3.37 17.80 5.87
N LYS A 204 2.68 16.93 5.13
CA LYS A 204 1.44 16.27 5.55
C LYS A 204 1.60 15.57 6.90
N GLY A 205 2.65 14.77 7.07
CA GLY A 205 2.94 14.11 8.35
C GLY A 205 3.16 15.09 9.51
N ILE A 206 3.90 16.19 9.28
CA ILE A 206 4.16 17.23 10.29
C ILE A 206 2.89 17.94 10.72
N ILE A 207 2.01 18.28 9.77
CA ILE A 207 0.76 19.01 10.04
C ILE A 207 -0.29 18.08 10.67
N ASN A 208 -0.41 16.86 10.15
CA ASN A 208 -1.46 15.93 10.56
C ASN A 208 -1.17 15.28 11.93
N LYS A 209 0.08 15.24 12.40
CA LYS A 209 0.42 14.69 13.73
C LYS A 209 -0.31 15.38 14.89
N THR A 210 -0.65 16.66 14.74
CA THR A 210 -1.38 17.44 15.75
C THR A 210 -2.86 17.46 15.42
N LYS A 211 -3.22 17.76 14.16
CA LYS A 211 -4.59 17.70 13.69
C LYS A 211 -4.60 17.43 12.18
N PRO A 212 -5.17 16.32 11.70
CA PRO A 212 -5.23 16.02 10.27
C PRO A 212 -5.96 17.11 9.48
N ARG A 213 -5.25 17.78 8.59
CA ARG A 213 -5.70 18.92 7.80
C ARG A 213 -5.29 18.85 6.34
N ILE A 214 -4.35 17.99 5.98
CA ILE A 214 -3.92 17.79 4.59
C ILE A 214 -4.32 16.38 4.17
N PHE A 215 -4.98 16.29 3.01
CA PHE A 215 -5.33 15.04 2.33
C PHE A 215 -4.61 15.05 0.97
N SER A 216 -4.09 13.90 0.54
CA SER A 216 -3.44 13.78 -0.77
C SER A 216 -4.17 12.79 -1.67
N TYR A 217 -4.25 13.11 -2.96
CA TYR A 217 -4.57 12.16 -4.00
C TYR A 217 -3.29 11.76 -4.72
N GLU A 218 -2.92 10.48 -4.63
CA GLU A 218 -1.72 9.90 -5.24
C GLU A 218 -2.06 8.79 -6.23
N GLY A 219 -3.35 8.68 -6.56
CA GLY A 219 -3.93 7.53 -7.24
C GLY A 219 -3.56 7.36 -8.72
N ASP A 220 -3.55 6.10 -9.13
CA ASP A 220 -3.31 5.61 -10.50
C ASP A 220 -4.60 5.05 -11.14
N ALA A 221 -4.47 4.10 -12.08
CA ALA A 221 -5.61 3.43 -12.71
C ALA A 221 -6.50 2.62 -11.74
N PHE A 222 -5.94 2.17 -10.61
CA PHE A 222 -6.65 1.41 -9.58
C PHE A 222 -7.32 2.29 -8.53
N ALA A 223 -6.99 3.58 -8.50
CA ALA A 223 -7.54 4.51 -7.52
C ALA A 223 -9.04 4.76 -7.67
N GLU A 224 -9.63 5.06 -6.51
CA GLU A 224 -11.03 5.34 -6.25
C GLU A 224 -11.46 6.76 -6.67
N GLY A 225 -10.50 7.63 -7.00
CA GLY A 225 -10.71 9.04 -7.36
C GLY A 225 -10.46 10.02 -6.21
N PRO A 226 -10.14 11.29 -6.52
CA PRO A 226 -9.61 12.26 -5.55
C PRO A 226 -10.57 12.66 -4.42
N HIS A 227 -11.88 12.53 -4.64
CA HIS A 227 -12.91 13.00 -3.70
C HIS A 227 -13.62 11.87 -2.97
N THR A 228 -13.47 10.63 -3.43
CA THR A 228 -14.31 9.51 -3.02
C THR A 228 -14.26 9.23 -1.52
N TRP A 229 -13.07 9.25 -0.90
CA TRP A 229 -12.96 9.06 0.55
C TRP A 229 -13.40 10.28 1.34
N LEU A 230 -13.13 11.49 0.87
CA LEU A 230 -13.60 12.71 1.52
C LEU A 230 -15.14 12.70 1.60
N GLU A 231 -15.82 12.40 0.50
CA GLU A 231 -17.28 12.24 0.45
C GLU A 231 -17.76 11.09 1.34
N SER A 232 -17.13 9.91 1.24
CA SER A 232 -17.51 8.71 2.01
C SER A 232 -17.39 8.92 3.52
N LEU A 233 -16.45 9.78 3.95
CA LEU A 233 -16.21 10.13 5.35
C LEU A 233 -16.94 11.40 5.80
N GLY A 234 -17.67 12.08 4.90
CA GLY A 234 -18.38 13.33 5.20
C GLY A 234 -17.46 14.51 5.47
N LEU A 235 -16.26 14.52 4.88
CA LEU A 235 -15.29 15.61 4.95
C LEU A 235 -15.44 16.55 3.76
N SER A 236 -15.28 17.85 4.00
CA SER A 236 -15.19 18.86 2.96
C SER A 236 -13.72 19.09 2.57
N TRP A 237 -13.48 19.76 1.46
CA TRP A 237 -12.11 20.05 1.02
C TRP A 237 -11.95 21.43 0.40
N SER A 238 -10.71 21.91 0.42
CA SER A 238 -10.23 23.05 -0.35
C SER A 238 -9.02 22.60 -1.17
N GLU A 239 -9.07 22.83 -2.48
CA GLU A 239 -7.95 22.55 -3.38
C GLU A 239 -7.15 23.84 -3.58
N PRO A 240 -5.93 23.95 -3.03
CA PRO A 240 -5.08 25.10 -3.29
C PRO A 240 -4.69 25.12 -4.77
N ALA A 241 -4.66 26.31 -5.38
CA ALA A 241 -4.25 26.48 -6.77
C ALA A 241 -2.81 26.02 -7.00
N ASP A 242 -1.93 26.29 -6.03
CA ASP A 242 -0.59 25.71 -5.96
C ASP A 242 -0.38 25.04 -4.59
N LYS A 243 -0.05 23.74 -4.57
CA LYS A 243 0.27 23.01 -3.34
C LYS A 243 1.43 23.62 -2.56
N TRP A 244 2.33 24.36 -3.23
CA TRP A 244 3.43 25.08 -2.59
C TRP A 244 2.95 26.19 -1.63
N ASP A 245 1.74 26.73 -1.83
CA ASP A 245 1.13 27.69 -0.91
C ASP A 245 0.91 27.10 0.48
N LEU A 246 0.79 25.77 0.59
CA LEU A 246 0.64 25.10 1.88
C LEU A 246 1.87 25.25 2.77
N ILE A 247 3.08 25.36 2.21
CA ILE A 247 4.29 25.59 3.01
C ILE A 247 4.23 26.96 3.70
N THR A 248 3.71 27.97 2.99
CA THR A 248 3.47 29.31 3.54
C THR A 248 2.33 29.30 4.55
N LYS A 249 1.20 28.64 4.22
CA LYS A 249 0.03 28.49 5.09
C LYS A 249 0.40 27.88 6.45
N TYR A 250 1.25 26.86 6.43
CA TYR A 250 1.66 26.10 7.62
C TYR A 250 3.04 26.49 8.15
N ARG A 251 3.59 27.65 7.76
CA ARG A 251 4.97 28.04 8.06
C ARG A 251 5.35 27.97 9.55
N ASN A 252 4.40 28.26 10.44
CA ASN A 252 4.61 28.26 11.90
C ASN A 252 4.74 26.86 12.51
N GLU A 253 4.40 25.81 11.76
CA GLU A 253 4.51 24.41 12.19
C GLU A 253 5.75 23.72 11.59
N ILE A 254 6.55 24.45 10.82
CA ILE A 254 7.73 23.97 10.10
C ILE A 254 8.98 24.68 10.64
N ALA A 255 9.93 23.90 11.14
CA ALA A 255 11.17 24.42 11.71
C ALA A 255 12.29 24.59 10.66
N GLY A 256 12.31 23.78 9.61
CA GLY A 256 13.35 23.84 8.58
C GLY A 256 13.36 22.63 7.65
N LEU A 257 14.55 22.29 7.16
CA LEU A 257 14.76 21.28 6.12
C LEU A 257 15.72 20.16 6.57
N ILE A 258 15.43 18.94 6.14
CA ILE A 258 16.36 17.79 6.15
C ILE A 258 16.69 17.45 4.70
N VAL A 259 17.93 17.68 4.29
CA VAL A 259 18.41 17.35 2.94
C VAL A 259 18.80 15.88 2.91
N TYR A 260 18.09 15.07 2.14
CA TYR A 260 18.51 13.69 1.88
C TYR A 260 19.56 13.64 0.77
N ASP A 261 20.28 12.53 0.67
CA ASP A 261 21.27 12.29 -0.37
C ASP A 261 20.68 11.47 -1.52
N PRO A 262 20.50 12.03 -2.73
CA PRO A 262 20.08 11.24 -3.89
C PRO A 262 21.07 10.15 -4.30
N ALA A 263 22.38 10.31 -4.00
CA ALA A 263 23.39 9.29 -4.30
C ALA A 263 23.35 8.12 -3.31
N GLN A 264 22.73 8.33 -2.14
CA GLN A 264 22.39 7.28 -1.18
C GLN A 264 20.93 7.44 -0.76
N ILE A 265 20.03 7.05 -1.66
CA ILE A 265 18.59 7.34 -1.56
C ILE A 265 17.96 6.84 -0.26
N HIS A 266 18.51 5.80 0.37
CA HIS A 266 18.04 5.28 1.67
C HIS A 266 18.16 6.29 2.82
N THR A 267 18.96 7.35 2.68
CA THR A 267 18.97 8.48 3.64
C THR A 267 17.59 9.13 3.80
N VAL A 268 16.71 9.02 2.80
CA VAL A 268 15.34 9.54 2.90
C VAL A 268 14.50 8.78 3.93
N ASN A 269 14.76 7.49 4.16
CA ASN A 269 14.10 6.71 5.19
C ASN A 269 14.54 7.18 6.59
N LEU A 270 15.84 7.48 6.76
CA LEU A 270 16.34 8.09 8.00
C LEU A 270 15.78 9.51 8.21
N ALA A 271 15.69 10.31 7.14
CA ALA A 271 15.07 11.63 7.16
C ALA A 271 13.58 11.57 7.55
N THR A 272 12.85 10.54 7.07
CA THR A 272 11.43 10.31 7.37
C THR A 272 11.17 10.17 8.87
N MET A 273 12.00 9.39 9.56
CA MET A 273 11.95 9.23 11.01
C MET A 273 12.30 10.53 11.75
N LEU A 274 13.38 11.21 11.33
CA LEU A 274 13.86 12.45 11.98
C LEU A 274 12.92 13.64 11.80
N ALA A 275 12.12 13.67 10.71
CA ALA A 275 11.23 14.77 10.40
C ALA A 275 10.26 15.10 11.55
N LYS A 276 9.81 14.10 12.33
CA LYS A 276 8.94 14.32 13.50
C LYS A 276 9.57 15.24 14.54
N SER A 277 10.77 14.85 15.01
CA SER A 277 11.46 15.50 16.14
C SER A 277 12.13 16.79 15.72
N LYS A 278 12.52 16.91 14.45
CA LYS A 278 13.06 18.14 13.87
C LYS A 278 11.97 19.12 13.41
N GLY A 279 10.73 18.66 13.21
CA GLY A 279 9.67 19.47 12.61
C GLY A 279 10.05 19.97 11.21
N ALA A 280 10.73 19.14 10.43
CA ALA A 280 11.46 19.58 9.23
C ALA A 280 11.03 18.85 7.98
N LEU A 281 10.91 19.59 6.88
CA LEU A 281 10.54 19.03 5.58
C LEU A 281 11.71 18.25 4.98
N ILE A 282 11.41 17.10 4.39
CA ILE A 282 12.38 16.25 3.70
C ILE A 282 12.55 16.80 2.28
N VAL A 283 13.76 17.16 1.89
CA VAL A 283 13.99 17.92 0.66
C VAL A 283 15.11 17.31 -0.19
N SER A 284 14.84 17.25 -1.50
CA SER A 284 15.86 16.97 -2.51
C SER A 284 16.78 18.17 -2.69
N PRO A 285 18.09 17.98 -2.94
CA PRO A 285 18.99 19.08 -3.28
C PRO A 285 18.49 19.97 -4.43
N LEU A 286 17.68 19.41 -5.34
CA LEU A 286 17.03 20.12 -6.44
C LEU A 286 16.06 21.22 -6.01
N LEU A 287 15.45 21.10 -4.81
CA LEU A 287 14.46 22.03 -4.29
C LEU A 287 15.03 23.01 -3.26
N LEU A 288 16.32 22.87 -2.90
CA LEU A 288 16.93 23.66 -1.84
C LEU A 288 16.90 25.15 -2.13
N SER A 289 17.33 25.58 -3.33
CA SER A 289 17.38 27.00 -3.69
C SER A 289 16.02 27.68 -3.58
N ARG A 290 14.94 26.97 -3.96
CA ARG A 290 13.56 27.45 -3.83
C ARG A 290 13.18 27.61 -2.36
N LEU A 291 13.42 26.60 -1.53
CA LEU A 291 12.99 26.58 -0.12
C LEU A 291 13.82 27.45 0.82
N THR A 292 15.09 27.70 0.51
CA THR A 292 15.95 28.59 1.31
C THR A 292 15.81 30.06 0.91
N SER A 293 15.23 30.35 -0.25
CA SER A 293 14.94 31.71 -0.72
C SER A 293 13.55 32.18 -0.29
N ALA A 294 13.27 33.47 -0.50
CA ALA A 294 11.91 33.99 -0.39
C ALA A 294 10.97 33.28 -1.39
N PRO A 295 9.71 32.98 -1.01
CA PRO A 295 9.04 33.41 0.24
C PRO A 295 9.25 32.49 1.46
N TYR A 296 9.84 31.30 1.31
CA TYR A 296 9.85 30.29 2.39
C TYR A 296 10.90 30.53 3.47
N ASN A 297 12.12 30.90 3.06
CA ASN A 297 13.26 31.20 3.94
C ASN A 297 13.48 30.13 5.03
N LEU A 298 13.45 28.85 4.64
CA LEU A 298 13.60 27.73 5.58
C LEU A 298 15.09 27.41 5.81
N PRO A 299 15.55 27.29 7.07
CA PRO A 299 16.92 26.89 7.36
C PRO A 299 17.12 25.38 7.11
N VAL A 300 18.33 25.00 6.68
CA VAL A 300 18.75 23.59 6.67
C VAL A 300 19.14 23.17 8.08
N LEU A 301 18.46 22.17 8.64
CA LEU A 301 18.72 21.66 9.99
C LEU A 301 19.61 20.41 9.98
N VAL A 302 19.49 19.59 8.94
CA VAL A 302 20.27 18.38 8.74
C VAL A 302 20.58 18.25 7.25
N ASP A 303 21.82 17.92 6.92
CA ASP A 303 22.26 17.64 5.55
C ASP A 303 22.97 16.29 5.51
N MET A 304 22.37 15.32 4.83
CA MET A 304 22.86 13.94 4.77
C MET A 304 23.69 13.63 3.53
N ARG A 305 23.91 14.61 2.63
CA ARG A 305 24.68 14.41 1.41
C ARG A 305 26.11 13.98 1.73
N GLY A 306 26.56 12.89 1.10
CA GLY A 306 27.90 12.34 1.26
C GLY A 306 28.19 11.75 2.64
N GLN A 307 27.19 11.62 3.53
CA GLN A 307 27.40 11.12 4.90
C GLN A 307 27.45 9.59 4.98
N PHE A 308 26.90 8.89 3.98
CA PHE A 308 26.77 7.44 3.98
C PHE A 308 27.27 6.84 2.66
N SER A 309 28.12 5.81 2.76
CA SER A 309 28.67 5.12 1.60
C SER A 309 27.83 3.91 1.16
N SER A 310 26.94 3.41 2.02
CA SER A 310 26.08 2.27 1.70
C SER A 310 24.73 2.32 2.41
N LYS A 311 23.74 1.63 1.82
CA LYS A 311 22.43 1.34 2.40
C LYS A 311 22.52 0.73 3.80
N LEU A 312 23.41 -0.26 3.98
CA LEU A 312 23.60 -0.94 5.25
C LEU A 312 24.12 0.02 6.33
N GLN A 313 25.02 0.94 5.98
CA GLN A 313 25.51 1.96 6.91
C GLN A 313 24.36 2.87 7.39
N VAL A 314 23.46 3.29 6.50
CA VAL A 314 22.29 4.11 6.86
C VAL A 314 21.44 3.40 7.92
N TYR A 315 21.07 2.15 7.68
CA TYR A 315 20.19 1.41 8.58
C TYR A 315 20.90 0.94 9.85
N GLN A 316 22.20 0.66 9.79
CA GLN A 316 23.00 0.38 10.99
C GLN A 316 23.06 1.62 11.90
N THR A 317 23.20 2.82 11.32
CA THR A 317 23.10 4.07 12.08
C THR A 317 21.70 4.26 12.65
N LEU A 318 20.64 3.94 11.91
CA LEU A 318 19.27 3.94 12.44
C LEU A 318 19.17 3.04 13.69
N TYR A 319 19.62 1.78 13.57
CA TYR A 319 19.56 0.79 14.65
C TYR A 319 20.41 1.18 15.87
N ASN A 320 21.66 1.60 15.65
CA ASN A 320 22.57 1.86 16.77
C ASN A 320 22.25 3.17 17.50
N THR A 321 21.86 4.22 16.76
CA THR A 321 21.74 5.58 17.31
C THR A 321 20.33 5.92 17.72
N TYR A 322 19.33 5.53 16.93
CA TYR A 322 17.96 6.06 17.09
C TYR A 322 17.02 5.01 17.67
N TRP A 323 17.05 3.78 17.15
CA TRP A 323 16.17 2.69 17.58
C TRP A 323 16.06 2.53 19.11
N PRO A 324 17.11 2.64 19.95
CA PRO A 324 16.98 2.46 21.40
C PRO A 324 16.02 3.43 22.09
N THR A 325 15.66 4.54 21.44
CA THR A 325 14.75 5.58 21.98
C THR A 325 13.39 5.63 21.28
N LEU A 326 13.19 4.83 20.24
CA LEU A 326 11.93 4.77 19.49
C LEU A 326 10.95 3.78 20.13
N ASP A 327 9.67 3.91 19.79
CA ASP A 327 8.66 2.92 20.12
C ASP A 327 8.84 1.67 19.24
N HIS A 328 9.14 0.53 19.85
CA HIS A 328 9.44 -0.72 19.13
C HIS A 328 8.20 -1.49 18.68
N ARG A 329 6.99 -0.99 18.96
CA ARG A 329 5.74 -1.65 18.55
C ARG A 329 5.47 -1.60 17.04
N LEU A 330 6.22 -0.76 16.32
CA LEU A 330 6.08 -0.59 14.88
C LEU A 330 7.44 -0.43 14.19
N LEU A 331 7.66 -1.24 13.17
CA LEU A 331 8.72 -1.06 12.17
C LEU A 331 8.06 -0.85 10.81
N ILE A 332 8.61 0.04 9.97
CA ILE A 332 8.04 0.35 8.66
C ILE A 332 9.02 -0.04 7.55
N GLY A 333 8.56 -0.83 6.57
CA GLY A 333 9.28 -1.19 5.36
C GLY A 333 8.90 -0.33 4.17
N LEU A 334 9.81 0.53 3.67
CA LEU A 334 9.57 1.34 2.48
C LEU A 334 10.77 1.37 1.54
N ASN A 335 10.60 0.84 0.32
CA ASN A 335 11.49 1.12 -0.80
C ASN A 335 11.47 2.62 -1.11
N PRO A 336 12.58 3.35 -0.98
CA PRO A 336 12.58 4.77 -1.28
C PRO A 336 12.39 5.06 -2.78
N ASP A 337 12.84 4.20 -3.68
CA ASP A 337 12.68 4.46 -5.12
C ASP A 337 11.22 4.33 -5.57
N ALA A 338 10.45 3.44 -4.95
CA ALA A 338 9.03 3.22 -5.25
C ALA A 338 8.12 4.12 -4.42
N HIS A 339 8.26 4.09 -3.09
CA HIS A 339 7.33 4.74 -2.17
C HIS A 339 7.84 6.13 -1.80
N LYS A 340 7.54 7.14 -2.64
CA LYS A 340 8.03 8.51 -2.46
C LYS A 340 7.15 9.36 -1.53
N ALA A 341 5.86 9.06 -1.43
CA ALA A 341 4.91 9.80 -0.58
C ALA A 341 4.04 8.88 0.30
N ALA A 342 3.34 7.92 -0.32
CA ALA A 342 2.53 6.93 0.38
C ALA A 342 3.24 6.31 1.60
N LEU A 343 2.46 6.15 2.68
CA LEU A 343 2.84 5.77 4.05
C LEU A 343 3.87 6.67 4.76
N ARG A 344 4.68 7.46 4.04
CA ARG A 344 5.70 8.34 4.65
C ARG A 344 5.08 9.42 5.51
N GLU A 345 3.91 9.91 5.13
CA GLU A 345 3.16 10.87 5.93
C GLU A 345 2.84 10.32 7.33
N TYR A 346 2.42 9.06 7.42
CA TYR A 346 2.19 8.35 8.66
C TYR A 346 3.49 8.11 9.43
N ALA A 347 4.53 7.62 8.75
CA ALA A 347 5.84 7.38 9.34
C ALA A 347 6.47 8.67 9.91
N THR A 348 6.38 9.79 9.18
CA THR A 348 6.83 11.12 9.62
C THR A 348 6.01 11.63 10.79
N ALA A 349 4.70 11.44 10.81
CA ALA A 349 3.88 11.87 11.95
C ALA A 349 4.21 11.06 13.22
N LEU A 350 4.53 9.78 13.09
CA LEU A 350 4.91 8.90 14.19
C LEU A 350 6.37 9.03 14.60
N GLY A 351 7.27 9.45 13.69
CA GLY A 351 8.71 9.35 13.87
C GLY A 351 9.16 7.89 13.99
N ALA A 352 8.46 7.00 13.28
CA ALA A 352 8.72 5.56 13.32
C ALA A 352 10.01 5.22 12.54
N ALA A 353 10.66 4.12 12.92
CA ALA A 353 11.79 3.60 12.16
C ALA A 353 11.33 3.13 10.77
N VAL A 354 12.04 3.57 9.73
CA VAL A 354 11.77 3.17 8.34
C VAL A 354 13.00 2.48 7.78
N VAL A 355 12.83 1.24 7.29
CA VAL A 355 13.89 0.41 6.72
C VAL A 355 13.46 -0.17 5.37
N TRP A 356 14.41 -0.74 4.64
CA TRP A 356 14.15 -1.55 3.44
C TRP A 356 15.22 -2.62 3.35
N LEU A 357 15.15 -3.61 4.23
CA LEU A 357 16.17 -4.64 4.39
C LEU A 357 15.65 -5.95 3.80
N ASP A 358 16.45 -6.57 2.95
CA ASP A 358 16.12 -7.81 2.27
C ASP A 358 16.52 -9.02 3.14
N PRO A 359 15.57 -9.90 3.50
CA PRO A 359 15.85 -11.10 4.27
C PRO A 359 16.81 -12.09 3.57
N ASP A 360 16.96 -12.02 2.24
CA ASP A 360 17.79 -12.93 1.44
C ASP A 360 19.18 -12.36 1.11
N ILE A 361 19.44 -11.09 1.44
CA ILE A 361 20.76 -10.47 1.28
C ILE A 361 21.54 -10.55 2.60
N ALA A 362 22.72 -11.16 2.56
CA ALA A 362 23.62 -11.25 3.72
C ALA A 362 23.97 -9.85 4.27
N GLY A 363 24.07 -9.73 5.60
CA GLY A 363 24.25 -8.43 6.29
C GLY A 363 22.95 -7.64 6.45
N GLU A 364 22.14 -7.48 5.39
CA GLU A 364 20.79 -6.89 5.52
C GLU A 364 19.88 -7.78 6.36
N SER A 365 19.92 -9.08 6.10
CA SER A 365 19.21 -10.12 6.84
C SER A 365 19.57 -10.14 8.32
N GLU A 366 20.86 -9.98 8.65
CA GLU A 366 21.36 -9.95 10.03
C GLU A 366 20.88 -8.70 10.79
N LEU A 367 20.94 -7.54 10.12
CA LEU A 367 20.44 -6.30 10.69
C LEU A 367 18.91 -6.33 10.86
N LEU A 368 18.18 -6.88 9.89
CA LEU A 368 16.74 -7.06 9.98
C LEU A 368 16.37 -7.95 11.18
N ASN A 369 17.06 -9.07 11.37
CA ASN A 369 16.87 -9.93 12.53
C ASN A 369 17.09 -9.18 13.85
N SER A 370 18.03 -8.23 13.88
CA SER A 370 18.28 -7.39 15.06
C SER A 370 17.09 -6.48 15.38
N PHE A 371 16.48 -5.86 14.37
CA PHE A 371 15.22 -5.13 14.56
C PHE A 371 14.10 -6.05 15.05
N LEU A 372 13.78 -7.11 14.29
CA LEU A 372 12.61 -7.96 14.56
C LEU A 372 12.69 -8.65 15.93
N SER A 373 13.88 -9.11 16.35
CA SER A 373 14.08 -9.75 17.65
C SER A 373 13.92 -8.79 18.84
N SER A 374 14.11 -7.50 18.62
CA SER A 374 13.97 -6.47 19.66
C SER A 374 12.54 -5.94 19.80
N MET A 375 11.64 -6.28 18.87
CA MET A 375 10.24 -5.84 18.93
C MET A 375 9.44 -6.68 19.94
N PRO A 376 8.60 -6.06 20.80
CA PRO A 376 7.80 -6.81 21.77
C PRO A 376 6.71 -7.65 21.08
N ALA A 377 6.19 -8.66 21.79
CA ALA A 377 5.07 -9.47 21.29
C ALA A 377 3.85 -8.58 20.94
N GLY A 378 3.20 -8.88 19.82
CA GLY A 378 2.06 -8.10 19.31
C GLY A 378 2.45 -6.86 18.50
N SER A 379 3.74 -6.61 18.29
CA SER A 379 4.23 -5.56 17.39
C SER A 379 3.97 -5.89 15.92
N ASN A 380 4.00 -4.87 15.07
CA ASN A 380 3.65 -4.99 13.65
C ASN A 380 4.75 -4.42 12.76
N PHE A 381 4.88 -5.01 11.58
CA PHE A 381 5.62 -4.46 10.46
C PHE A 381 4.63 -3.82 9.48
N MET A 382 4.70 -2.52 9.22
CA MET A 382 3.87 -1.86 8.21
C MET A 382 4.66 -1.59 6.92
N GLY A 383 3.95 -1.34 5.83
CA GLY A 383 4.56 -1.13 4.52
C GLY A 383 4.73 -2.46 3.80
N TRP A 384 5.90 -2.71 3.21
CA TRP A 384 6.13 -3.94 2.44
C TRP A 384 7.56 -4.46 2.55
N TRP A 385 7.83 -5.54 1.83
CA TRP A 385 9.10 -6.26 1.82
C TRP A 385 9.75 -6.19 0.44
N PRO A 386 11.10 -6.29 0.34
CA PRO A 386 11.77 -6.48 -0.94
C PRO A 386 11.26 -7.70 -1.72
N GLU A 387 10.91 -8.77 -1.01
CA GLU A 387 10.24 -9.96 -1.53
C GLU A 387 9.19 -10.43 -0.52
N GLU A 388 7.98 -10.73 -0.98
CA GLU A 388 6.83 -11.02 -0.13
C GLU A 388 7.03 -12.30 0.70
N ALA A 389 7.36 -13.42 0.05
CA ALA A 389 7.40 -14.72 0.70
C ALA A 389 8.47 -14.76 1.80
N ALA A 390 9.69 -14.32 1.49
CA ALA A 390 10.79 -14.27 2.43
C ALA A 390 10.51 -13.27 3.58
N GLY A 391 9.92 -12.11 3.27
CA GLY A 391 9.60 -11.08 4.25
C GLY A 391 8.51 -11.50 5.25
N VAL A 392 7.35 -11.95 4.74
CA VAL A 392 6.22 -12.39 5.56
C VAL A 392 6.59 -13.62 6.38
N GLU A 393 7.31 -14.58 5.79
CA GLU A 393 7.79 -15.75 6.54
C GLU A 393 8.77 -15.33 7.65
N ARG A 394 9.68 -14.38 7.37
CA ARG A 394 10.63 -13.87 8.36
C ARG A 394 9.90 -13.22 9.54
N ALA A 395 8.96 -12.31 9.30
CA ALA A 395 8.17 -11.70 10.37
C ALA A 395 7.41 -12.75 11.20
N SER A 396 6.81 -13.74 10.53
CA SER A 396 6.07 -14.83 11.18
C SER A 396 6.96 -15.67 12.13
N LYS A 397 8.22 -15.94 11.73
CA LYS A 397 9.19 -16.67 12.57
C LYS A 397 9.54 -15.93 13.86
N TYR A 398 9.42 -14.60 13.88
CA TYR A 398 9.59 -13.74 15.06
C TYR A 398 8.28 -13.47 15.82
N GLY A 399 7.15 -14.06 15.40
CA GLY A 399 5.84 -13.84 16.02
C GLY A 399 5.26 -12.44 15.76
N LEU A 400 5.61 -11.86 14.60
CA LEU A 400 5.16 -10.55 14.13
C LEU A 400 4.27 -10.72 12.89
N THR A 401 3.51 -9.67 12.58
CA THR A 401 2.65 -9.62 11.39
C THR A 401 3.00 -8.45 10.49
N THR A 402 2.70 -8.60 9.20
CA THR A 402 2.78 -7.53 8.20
C THR A 402 1.42 -6.88 8.04
N ILE A 403 1.35 -5.57 8.06
CA ILE A 403 0.17 -4.81 7.63
C ILE A 403 0.58 -4.11 6.34
N ALA A 404 0.17 -4.69 5.20
CA ALA A 404 0.52 -4.13 3.90
C ALA A 404 -0.11 -2.74 3.77
N SER A 405 0.73 -1.72 3.61
CA SER A 405 0.29 -0.32 3.65
C SER A 405 1.21 0.65 2.91
N ASP A 406 2.17 0.15 2.14
CA ASP A 406 3.24 0.92 1.47
C ASP A 406 2.73 1.89 0.41
N TRP A 407 1.53 1.64 -0.13
CA TRP A 407 0.82 2.56 -1.01
C TRP A 407 -0.41 3.23 -0.36
N CYS A 408 -0.59 3.12 0.95
CA CYS A 408 -1.66 3.87 1.62
C CYS A 408 -1.31 5.36 1.63
N THR A 409 -2.26 6.20 1.23
CA THR A 409 -1.96 7.62 0.99
C THR A 409 -2.39 8.50 2.15
N ASN A 410 -3.44 8.15 2.90
CA ASN A 410 -4.07 9.05 3.88
C ASN A 410 -4.24 8.46 5.30
N LEU A 411 -3.33 7.62 5.79
CA LEU A 411 -3.49 6.97 7.11
C LEU A 411 -3.54 7.94 8.29
N THR A 412 -2.85 9.08 8.26
CA THR A 412 -2.99 10.07 9.35
C THR A 412 -4.39 10.67 9.43
N VAL A 413 -5.13 10.73 8.31
CA VAL A 413 -6.53 11.16 8.28
C VAL A 413 -7.45 9.99 8.66
N HIS A 414 -7.28 8.85 7.99
CA HIS A 414 -8.12 7.68 8.20
C HIS A 414 -8.09 7.18 9.65
N SER A 415 -6.91 7.08 10.28
CA SER A 415 -6.76 6.61 11.66
C SER A 415 -7.33 7.56 12.72
N GLY A 416 -7.58 8.83 12.35
CA GLY A 416 -8.21 9.82 13.22
C GLY A 416 -9.74 9.79 13.22
N THR A 417 -10.35 9.04 12.29
CA THR A 417 -11.81 8.93 12.20
C THR A 417 -12.41 8.15 13.39
N SER A 418 -13.73 8.22 13.57
CA SER A 418 -14.41 7.52 14.66
C SER A 418 -14.14 6.01 14.63
N ARG A 419 -13.76 5.46 15.78
CA ARG A 419 -13.53 4.03 16.00
C ARG A 419 -14.80 3.21 16.22
N THR A 420 -15.96 3.87 16.21
CA THR A 420 -17.26 3.19 16.29
C THR A 420 -17.57 2.53 14.95
N VAL A 421 -17.67 1.20 14.97
CA VAL A 421 -18.10 0.39 13.83
C VAL A 421 -19.48 -0.18 14.12
N ASN A 422 -20.45 0.19 13.30
CA ASN A 422 -21.83 -0.25 13.43
C ASN A 422 -22.03 -1.54 12.63
N ILE A 423 -21.70 -2.67 13.25
CA ILE A 423 -21.79 -4.01 12.66
C ILE A 423 -23.26 -4.34 12.34
N LYS A 424 -23.52 -4.87 11.13
CA LYS A 424 -24.85 -5.37 10.75
C LYS A 424 -25.02 -6.84 11.17
N PRO A 425 -26.22 -7.26 11.59
CA PRO A 425 -26.48 -8.67 11.90
C PRO A 425 -26.31 -9.54 10.65
N ILE A 426 -25.87 -10.78 10.85
CA ILE A 426 -25.81 -11.79 9.78
C ILE A 426 -27.26 -12.08 9.32
N PRO A 427 -27.58 -11.92 8.02
CA PRO A 427 -28.90 -12.28 7.50
C PRO A 427 -29.20 -13.77 7.68
N PRO A 428 -30.46 -14.21 7.69
CA PRO A 428 -30.79 -15.63 7.78
C PRO A 428 -30.16 -16.44 6.64
N LYS A 429 -29.50 -17.56 6.99
CA LYS A 429 -29.00 -18.52 6.00
C LYS A 429 -30.15 -19.33 5.39
N PRO A 430 -30.01 -19.88 4.16
CA PRO A 430 -30.98 -20.82 3.62
C PRO A 430 -31.01 -22.13 4.44
N ALA A 431 -32.10 -22.89 4.31
CA ALA A 431 -32.18 -24.24 4.88
C ALA A 431 -31.15 -25.17 4.22
N LEU A 432 -30.56 -26.06 5.02
CA LEU A 432 -29.65 -27.08 4.51
C LEU A 432 -30.42 -28.10 3.68
N GLN A 433 -29.94 -28.36 2.46
CA GLN A 433 -30.48 -29.33 1.52
C GLN A 433 -29.34 -30.10 0.87
N ASN A 434 -29.66 -31.20 0.17
CA ASN A 434 -28.71 -31.87 -0.70
C ASN A 434 -28.53 -31.06 -1.99
N LYS A 435 -27.72 -29.99 -1.88
CA LYS A 435 -27.31 -29.11 -2.98
C LYS A 435 -25.81 -28.83 -2.92
N ILE A 436 -25.29 -28.22 -3.99
CA ILE A 436 -23.93 -27.71 -4.04
C ILE A 436 -23.95 -26.23 -3.65
N TYR A 437 -23.40 -25.91 -2.49
CA TYR A 437 -23.28 -24.54 -2.01
C TYR A 437 -21.96 -23.93 -2.48
N VAL A 438 -22.03 -22.77 -3.13
CA VAL A 438 -20.86 -22.05 -3.64
C VAL A 438 -20.74 -20.71 -2.91
N ALA A 439 -19.59 -20.44 -2.29
CA ALA A 439 -19.26 -19.12 -1.77
C ALA A 439 -18.18 -18.46 -2.63
N PHE A 440 -18.43 -17.21 -3.03
CA PHE A 440 -17.45 -16.37 -3.69
C PHE A 440 -16.73 -15.48 -2.68
N ILE A 441 -15.42 -15.33 -2.84
CA ILE A 441 -14.58 -14.42 -2.06
C ILE A 441 -13.75 -13.58 -3.04
N LEU A 442 -13.73 -12.27 -2.83
CA LEU A 442 -12.75 -11.37 -3.43
C LEU A 442 -11.60 -11.14 -2.44
N SER A 443 -10.37 -11.46 -2.88
CA SER A 443 -9.17 -11.50 -2.03
C SER A 443 -8.51 -10.14 -1.80
N ASP A 444 -7.32 -10.18 -1.19
CA ASP A 444 -6.36 -9.08 -0.99
C ASP A 444 -6.79 -7.98 0.00
N GLY A 445 -7.86 -8.19 0.77
CA GLY A 445 -8.34 -7.22 1.75
C GLY A 445 -7.51 -7.07 3.02
N ASP A 446 -6.53 -7.95 3.27
CA ASP A 446 -5.49 -7.75 4.28
C ASP A 446 -4.60 -6.54 3.95
N ASN A 447 -4.51 -6.22 2.66
CA ASN A 447 -3.74 -5.12 2.12
C ASN A 447 -4.54 -3.81 2.22
N LEU A 448 -4.07 -2.89 3.07
CA LEU A 448 -4.76 -1.63 3.34
C LEU A 448 -4.76 -0.69 2.14
N GLN A 449 -3.72 -0.71 1.28
CA GLN A 449 -3.73 0.11 0.05
C GLN A 449 -4.75 -0.40 -0.96
N TYR A 450 -4.96 -1.71 -1.05
CA TYR A 450 -6.03 -2.28 -1.87
C TYR A 450 -7.39 -1.80 -1.36
N VAL A 451 -7.59 -1.83 -0.04
CA VAL A 451 -8.83 -1.36 0.60
C VAL A 451 -9.07 0.13 0.37
N GLU A 452 -8.03 0.96 0.53
CA GLU A 452 -8.09 2.40 0.24
C GLU A 452 -8.42 2.66 -1.24
N HIS A 453 -7.86 1.89 -2.17
CA HIS A 453 -7.98 2.16 -3.60
C HIS A 453 -8.94 1.22 -4.33
N LEU A 454 -8.42 0.13 -4.89
CA LEU A 454 -9.16 -0.72 -5.83
C LEU A 454 -10.42 -1.32 -5.22
N MET A 455 -10.38 -1.78 -3.96
CA MET A 455 -11.57 -2.30 -3.31
C MET A 455 -12.66 -1.24 -3.22
N ARG A 456 -12.32 0.01 -2.83
CA ARG A 456 -13.30 1.09 -2.75
C ARG A 456 -13.94 1.38 -4.11
N LYS A 457 -13.17 1.27 -5.20
CA LYS A 457 -13.68 1.35 -6.58
C LYS A 457 -14.61 0.18 -6.92
N LEU A 458 -14.21 -1.06 -6.61
CA LEU A 458 -15.01 -2.27 -6.83
C LEU A 458 -16.29 -2.31 -5.99
N TRP A 459 -16.26 -1.73 -4.79
CA TRP A 459 -17.41 -1.55 -3.91
C TRP A 459 -18.49 -0.63 -4.53
N SER A 460 -18.11 0.22 -5.48
CA SER A 460 -19.04 1.07 -6.25
C SER A 460 -19.55 0.39 -7.53
N ASN A 461 -19.19 -0.87 -7.81
CA ASN A 461 -19.70 -1.59 -8.97
C ASN A 461 -21.25 -1.72 -8.90
N PRO A 462 -21.98 -1.42 -9.98
CA PRO A 462 -23.45 -1.39 -9.98
C PRO A 462 -24.11 -2.77 -9.81
N ASP A 463 -23.40 -3.86 -10.09
CA ASP A 463 -23.88 -5.23 -9.86
C ASP A 463 -23.59 -5.74 -8.44
N ARG A 464 -22.87 -4.97 -7.60
CA ARG A 464 -22.67 -5.35 -6.19
C ARG A 464 -24.02 -5.53 -5.49
N GLY A 465 -24.13 -6.60 -4.73
CA GLY A 465 -25.36 -6.95 -4.00
C GLY A 465 -26.34 -7.79 -4.81
N SER A 466 -26.11 -8.04 -6.11
CA SER A 466 -26.95 -8.94 -6.91
C SER A 466 -26.76 -10.42 -6.57
N VAL A 467 -25.58 -10.80 -6.09
CA VAL A 467 -25.23 -12.15 -5.61
C VAL A 467 -24.39 -12.06 -4.34
N PRO A 468 -24.41 -13.10 -3.47
CA PRO A 468 -23.55 -13.16 -2.29
C PRO A 468 -22.05 -13.10 -2.63
N ILE A 469 -21.32 -12.19 -1.99
CA ILE A 469 -19.86 -12.03 -2.14
C ILE A 469 -19.22 -11.83 -0.76
N GLY A 470 -18.18 -12.61 -0.50
CA GLY A 470 -17.21 -12.38 0.57
C GLY A 470 -16.20 -11.31 0.18
N TRP A 471 -16.03 -10.30 1.00
CA TRP A 471 -14.99 -9.27 0.83
C TRP A 471 -13.99 -9.42 1.96
N THR A 472 -12.76 -9.81 1.62
CA THR A 472 -11.68 -9.79 2.60
C THR A 472 -11.43 -8.34 3.05
N LEU A 473 -11.10 -8.16 4.32
CA LEU A 473 -10.71 -6.90 4.96
C LEU A 473 -9.71 -7.17 6.07
N SER A 474 -8.86 -6.20 6.37
CA SER A 474 -7.91 -6.28 7.48
C SER A 474 -8.59 -5.90 8.80
N PRO A 475 -8.55 -6.74 9.86
CA PRO A 475 -9.04 -6.34 11.17
C PRO A 475 -8.29 -5.11 11.73
N ALA A 476 -7.03 -4.89 11.34
CA ALA A 476 -6.26 -3.70 11.71
C ALA A 476 -6.89 -2.38 11.24
N MET A 477 -7.88 -2.41 10.33
CA MET A 477 -8.67 -1.23 9.96
C MET A 477 -9.37 -0.57 11.16
N LEU A 478 -9.66 -1.31 12.24
CA LEU A 478 -10.17 -0.72 13.49
C LEU A 478 -9.24 0.37 14.05
N ASP A 479 -7.95 0.30 13.71
CA ASP A 479 -6.95 1.28 14.08
C ASP A 479 -6.50 2.16 12.90
N ALA A 480 -6.22 1.55 11.74
CA ALA A 480 -5.66 2.26 10.59
C ALA A 480 -6.67 3.14 9.85
N MET A 481 -7.93 2.69 9.74
CA MET A 481 -8.95 3.35 8.94
C MET A 481 -10.38 3.03 9.41
N PRO A 482 -10.72 3.30 10.69
CA PRO A 482 -11.97 2.82 11.27
C PRO A 482 -13.23 3.41 10.62
N GLY A 483 -13.17 4.65 10.15
CA GLY A 483 -14.24 5.28 9.37
C GLY A 483 -14.50 4.58 8.04
N ALA A 484 -13.45 4.07 7.37
CA ALA A 484 -13.59 3.27 6.16
C ALA A 484 -14.25 1.91 6.46
N LEU A 485 -13.82 1.24 7.55
CA LEU A 485 -14.45 -0.01 8.00
C LEU A 485 -15.94 0.20 8.31
N ASN A 486 -16.28 1.27 9.04
CA ASN A 486 -17.66 1.62 9.33
C ASN A 486 -18.45 1.96 8.06
N TYR A 487 -17.85 2.65 7.09
CA TYR A 487 -18.47 2.92 5.79
C TYR A 487 -18.87 1.62 5.05
N PHE A 488 -17.97 0.63 5.01
CA PHE A 488 -18.29 -0.67 4.40
C PHE A 488 -19.43 -1.38 5.14
N TRP A 489 -19.46 -1.35 6.47
CA TRP A 489 -20.59 -1.87 7.24
C TRP A 489 -21.90 -1.14 6.99
N GLN A 490 -21.89 0.19 6.93
CA GLN A 490 -23.09 0.99 6.71
C GLN A 490 -23.65 0.80 5.30
N THR A 491 -22.80 0.63 4.31
CA THR A 491 -23.19 0.52 2.88
C THR A 491 -23.25 -0.92 2.36
N SER A 492 -22.99 -1.92 3.19
CA SER A 492 -23.14 -3.33 2.84
C SER A 492 -24.61 -3.71 2.58
N THR A 493 -24.83 -4.53 1.56
CA THR A 493 -26.12 -5.17 1.28
C THR A 493 -26.25 -6.47 2.09
N ASN A 494 -27.41 -7.12 2.04
CA ASN A 494 -27.56 -8.46 2.64
C ASN A 494 -26.65 -9.51 1.98
N ASN A 495 -26.21 -9.27 0.74
CA ASN A 495 -25.35 -10.16 -0.02
C ASN A 495 -23.85 -9.87 0.17
N ASP A 496 -23.49 -8.78 0.84
CA ASP A 496 -22.09 -8.51 1.19
C ASP A 496 -21.74 -9.17 2.53
N ASN A 497 -20.70 -9.98 2.55
CA ASN A 497 -20.11 -10.54 3.76
C ASN A 497 -18.68 -10.02 3.92
N LEU A 498 -18.45 -9.15 4.89
CA LEU A 498 -17.10 -8.74 5.27
C LEU A 498 -16.44 -9.87 6.07
N ILE A 499 -15.24 -10.29 5.66
CA ILE A 499 -14.47 -11.38 6.28
C ILE A 499 -13.02 -10.94 6.52
N SER A 500 -12.31 -11.60 7.43
CA SER A 500 -10.89 -11.29 7.67
C SER A 500 -10.04 -11.81 6.52
N GLY A 501 -9.23 -10.93 5.94
CA GLY A 501 -8.16 -11.29 5.02
C GLY A 501 -7.04 -12.09 5.70
N PRO A 502 -6.08 -12.58 4.91
CA PRO A 502 -4.96 -13.37 5.40
C PRO A 502 -4.10 -12.62 6.43
N SER A 503 -3.75 -13.20 7.58
CA SER A 503 -4.26 -14.46 8.17
C SER A 503 -4.87 -14.21 9.55
N GLY A 504 -5.48 -13.04 9.73
CA GLY A 504 -5.95 -12.52 11.01
C GLY A 504 -5.78 -11.01 11.05
N TYR A 505 -5.44 -10.43 12.20
CA TYR A 505 -5.29 -8.97 12.31
C TYR A 505 -4.15 -8.37 11.46
N GLY A 506 -3.25 -9.20 10.96
CA GLY A 506 -2.20 -8.83 10.01
C GLY A 506 -1.78 -10.04 9.19
N TYR A 507 -1.16 -9.78 8.04
CA TYR A 507 -0.67 -10.79 7.12
C TYR A 507 0.55 -11.51 7.71
N THR A 508 0.43 -12.83 7.80
CA THR A 508 1.42 -13.73 8.38
C THR A 508 1.21 -15.12 7.79
N TYR A 509 2.22 -15.98 7.90
CA TYR A 509 2.15 -17.41 7.65
C TYR A 509 2.06 -18.12 8.99
N PRO A 510 0.85 -18.45 9.51
CA PRO A 510 0.70 -19.05 10.84
C PRO A 510 1.49 -20.35 11.01
N ASN A 511 1.70 -21.11 9.94
CA ASN A 511 2.49 -22.34 9.99
C ASN A 511 3.98 -22.08 10.27
N SER A 512 4.48 -20.88 10.01
CA SER A 512 5.88 -20.48 10.22
C SER A 512 6.13 -19.87 11.61
N TRP A 513 5.11 -19.78 12.46
CA TRP A 513 5.28 -19.33 13.85
C TRP A 513 6.02 -20.39 14.65
N THR A 514 7.22 -20.04 15.11
CA THR A 514 8.13 -20.97 15.82
C THR A 514 7.77 -21.13 17.31
N ASN A 515 6.97 -20.21 17.86
CA ASN A 515 6.58 -20.19 19.26
C ASN A 515 5.05 -20.29 19.40
N GLN A 516 4.58 -21.42 19.94
CA GLN A 516 3.14 -21.69 20.11
C GLN A 516 2.45 -20.69 21.05
N SER A 517 3.14 -20.17 22.07
CA SER A 517 2.56 -19.17 22.99
C SER A 517 2.30 -17.85 22.25
N LEU A 518 3.26 -17.41 21.43
CA LEU A 518 3.06 -16.22 20.60
C LEU A 518 1.93 -16.43 19.58
N LEU A 519 1.85 -17.61 18.96
CA LEU A 519 0.74 -17.95 18.05
C LEU A 519 -0.62 -17.87 18.77
N ASN A 520 -0.74 -18.42 19.97
CA ASN A 520 -1.97 -18.35 20.75
C ASN A 520 -2.35 -16.90 21.12
N GLN A 521 -1.36 -16.06 21.46
CA GLN A 521 -1.57 -14.63 21.71
C GLN A 521 -2.03 -13.90 20.45
N PHE A 522 -1.43 -14.20 19.29
CA PHE A 522 -1.85 -13.67 18.00
C PHE A 522 -3.31 -14.02 17.68
N VAL A 523 -3.71 -15.29 17.87
CA VAL A 523 -5.09 -15.73 17.64
C VAL A 523 -6.05 -15.03 18.60
N THR A 524 -5.70 -14.96 19.89
CA THR A 524 -6.52 -14.26 20.91
C THR A 524 -6.72 -12.79 20.53
N LYS A 525 -5.67 -12.14 20.02
CA LYS A 525 -5.74 -10.75 19.60
C LYS A 525 -6.53 -10.58 18.30
N THR A 526 -6.43 -11.55 17.38
CA THR A 526 -7.22 -11.62 16.16
C THR A 526 -8.70 -11.73 16.50
N GLU A 527 -9.08 -12.55 17.47
CA GLU A 527 -10.45 -12.68 17.96
C GLU A 527 -11.01 -11.36 18.51
N ASP A 528 -10.24 -10.66 19.37
CA ASP A 528 -10.62 -9.34 19.90
C ASP A 528 -10.95 -8.35 18.77
N TYR A 529 -10.09 -8.28 17.75
CA TYR A 529 -10.28 -7.39 16.62
C TYR A 529 -11.43 -7.84 15.72
N ASN A 530 -11.53 -9.13 15.41
CA ASN A 530 -12.59 -9.67 14.59
C ASN A 530 -13.98 -9.47 15.20
N LYS A 531 -14.12 -9.64 16.52
CA LYS A 531 -15.39 -9.35 17.21
C LYS A 531 -15.79 -7.89 17.06
N ARG A 532 -14.86 -6.96 17.29
CA ARG A 532 -15.10 -5.51 17.18
C ARG A 532 -15.29 -5.05 15.73
N ALA A 533 -14.72 -5.77 14.77
CA ALA A 533 -14.86 -5.51 13.34
C ALA A 533 -16.04 -6.27 12.69
N GLY A 534 -16.69 -7.18 13.41
CA GLY A 534 -17.79 -8.01 12.91
C GLY A 534 -17.38 -9.13 11.93
N LEU A 535 -16.11 -9.53 11.92
CA LEU A 535 -15.55 -10.50 10.97
C LEU A 535 -15.61 -11.91 11.57
N ARG A 536 -16.30 -12.83 10.91
CA ARG A 536 -16.61 -14.17 11.47
C ARG A 536 -15.98 -15.33 10.70
N VAL A 537 -15.27 -15.04 9.62
CA VAL A 537 -14.56 -15.99 8.77
C VAL A 537 -13.17 -15.42 8.52
N ILE A 538 -12.14 -16.27 8.52
CA ILE A 538 -10.77 -15.86 8.20
C ILE A 538 -10.28 -16.66 7.01
N THR A 539 -9.71 -15.98 6.02
CA THR A 539 -8.90 -16.62 4.98
C THR A 539 -7.48 -16.81 5.50
N ILE A 540 -6.91 -18.01 5.47
CA ILE A 540 -5.53 -18.26 5.93
C ILE A 540 -4.62 -18.47 4.72
N TRP A 541 -3.56 -17.67 4.64
CA TRP A 541 -2.50 -17.79 3.63
C TRP A 541 -1.18 -18.15 4.29
N ASN A 542 -0.55 -19.24 3.83
CA ASN A 542 0.79 -19.65 4.23
C ASN A 542 1.71 -19.65 3.01
N THR A 543 1.28 -20.34 1.95
CA THR A 543 1.87 -20.29 0.60
C THR A 543 0.72 -20.54 -0.38
N ILE A 544 0.97 -20.39 -1.68
CA ILE A 544 -0.06 -20.63 -2.72
C ILE A 544 -0.60 -22.07 -2.72
N THR A 545 0.11 -23.03 -2.10
CA THR A 545 -0.34 -24.43 -1.92
C THR A 545 -0.45 -24.82 -0.44
N GLY A 546 -0.30 -23.86 0.48
CA GLY A 546 -0.16 -24.11 1.90
C GLY A 546 -1.49 -24.31 2.61
N GLY A 547 -1.66 -25.46 3.24
CA GLY A 547 -2.81 -25.75 4.11
C GLY A 547 -2.65 -25.14 5.50
N ILE A 548 -3.59 -25.47 6.39
CA ILE A 548 -3.56 -25.06 7.80
C ILE A 548 -3.03 -26.25 8.63
N ASN A 549 -1.88 -26.09 9.27
CA ASN A 549 -1.33 -27.12 10.16
C ASN A 549 -2.27 -27.37 11.35
N GLN A 550 -2.25 -28.60 11.88
CA GLN A 550 -3.15 -29.01 12.95
C GLN A 550 -3.05 -28.10 14.20
N ASN A 551 -1.83 -27.74 14.62
CA ASN A 551 -1.61 -26.86 15.77
C ASN A 551 -2.15 -25.44 15.54
N VAL A 552 -2.05 -24.92 14.30
CA VAL A 552 -2.60 -23.62 13.92
C VAL A 552 -4.13 -23.65 13.97
N GLY A 553 -4.74 -24.64 13.32
CA GLY A 553 -6.20 -24.78 13.33
C GLY A 553 -6.75 -24.99 14.75
N GLN A 554 -6.06 -25.76 15.59
CA GLN A 554 -6.39 -25.92 17.01
C GLN A 554 -6.25 -24.62 17.81
N ALA A 555 -5.23 -23.79 17.51
CA ALA A 555 -5.09 -22.48 18.15
C ALA A 555 -6.30 -21.60 17.84
N PHE A 556 -6.68 -21.46 16.56
CA PHE A 556 -7.90 -20.73 16.17
C PHE A 556 -9.16 -21.28 16.83
N ALA A 557 -9.34 -22.60 16.83
CA ALA A 557 -10.51 -23.22 17.46
C ALA A 557 -10.58 -22.98 18.98
N SER A 558 -9.43 -22.82 19.64
CA SER A 558 -9.36 -22.64 21.11
C SER A 558 -9.45 -21.17 21.53
N TYR A 559 -8.85 -20.27 20.77
CA TYR A 559 -8.67 -18.86 21.18
C TYR A 559 -9.49 -17.86 20.35
N ALA A 560 -10.18 -18.32 19.30
CA ALA A 560 -11.12 -17.51 18.50
C ALA A 560 -12.50 -18.18 18.42
N PRO A 561 -13.19 -18.34 19.56
CA PRO A 561 -14.43 -19.12 19.65
C PRO A 561 -15.59 -18.49 18.87
N THR A 562 -15.50 -17.20 18.48
CA THR A 562 -16.53 -16.61 17.62
C THR A 562 -16.42 -17.00 16.15
N LEU A 563 -15.30 -17.55 15.68
CA LEU A 563 -15.18 -17.88 14.26
C LEU A 563 -16.17 -18.97 13.81
N LEU A 564 -16.74 -18.75 12.63
CA LEU A 564 -17.59 -19.73 11.95
C LEU A 564 -16.74 -20.74 11.18
N GLY A 565 -15.62 -20.30 10.61
CA GLY A 565 -14.68 -21.16 9.89
C GLY A 565 -13.45 -20.45 9.36
N LEU A 566 -12.53 -21.25 8.83
CA LEU A 566 -11.28 -20.83 8.20
C LEU A 566 -11.22 -21.33 6.75
N THR A 567 -10.68 -20.54 5.83
CA THR A 567 -10.28 -21.05 4.51
C THR A 567 -8.77 -21.28 4.44
N GLY A 568 -8.32 -22.25 3.64
CA GLY A 568 -6.90 -22.50 3.38
C GLY A 568 -6.56 -22.62 1.90
N GLN A 569 -5.32 -22.27 1.52
CA GLN A 569 -4.90 -22.16 0.12
C GLN A 569 -4.40 -23.48 -0.49
N ASN A 570 -4.56 -24.61 0.19
CA ASN A 570 -4.22 -25.91 -0.37
C ASN A 570 -5.35 -26.43 -1.27
N THR A 571 -5.49 -25.89 -2.48
CA THR A 571 -6.55 -26.29 -3.42
C THR A 571 -6.70 -27.81 -3.50
N GLY A 572 -7.91 -28.31 -3.19
CA GLY A 572 -8.21 -29.76 -3.14
C GLY A 572 -8.00 -30.44 -1.77
N GLY A 573 -7.52 -29.72 -0.75
CA GLY A 573 -7.19 -30.26 0.58
C GLY A 573 -8.37 -30.62 1.49
N GLY A 574 -9.61 -30.40 1.04
CA GLY A 574 -10.83 -30.85 1.73
C GLY A 574 -11.20 -30.06 3.00
N LEU A 575 -12.07 -30.66 3.82
CA LEU A 575 -12.60 -30.11 5.08
C LEU A 575 -11.93 -30.80 6.28
N THR A 576 -11.44 -30.01 7.22
CA THR A 576 -10.93 -30.47 8.52
C THR A 576 -11.73 -29.80 9.64
N ILE A 577 -12.09 -30.56 10.68
CA ILE A 577 -12.71 -29.99 11.88
C ILE A 577 -11.65 -29.90 12.98
N TYR A 578 -11.29 -28.68 13.38
CA TYR A 578 -10.34 -28.43 14.45
C TYR A 578 -11.07 -28.37 15.80
N ASN A 579 -10.51 -29.06 16.80
CA ASN A 579 -11.02 -29.11 18.17
C ASN A 579 -12.54 -29.38 18.25
N ASN A 580 -13.06 -30.23 17.36
CA ASN A 580 -14.48 -30.57 17.22
C ASN A 580 -15.45 -29.37 17.11
N SER A 581 -14.93 -28.18 16.77
CA SER A 581 -15.68 -26.93 16.90
C SER A 581 -15.49 -25.98 15.73
N LEU A 582 -14.32 -25.96 15.07
CA LEU A 582 -14.04 -25.00 14.00
C LEU A 582 -13.77 -25.71 12.67
N PRO A 583 -14.63 -25.57 11.65
CA PRO A 583 -14.34 -26.07 10.31
C PRO A 583 -13.25 -25.21 9.63
N GLY A 584 -12.21 -25.86 9.14
CA GLY A 584 -11.27 -25.31 8.16
C GLY A 584 -11.46 -26.01 6.82
N MET A 585 -11.62 -25.23 5.75
CA MET A 585 -11.92 -25.77 4.43
C MET A 585 -10.95 -25.21 3.39
N ALA A 586 -10.33 -26.10 2.62
CA ALA A 586 -9.53 -25.71 1.48
C ALA A 586 -10.39 -24.99 0.43
N LEU A 587 -9.85 -23.93 -0.15
CA LEU A 587 -10.45 -23.29 -1.31
C LEU A 587 -10.46 -24.26 -2.49
N SER A 588 -11.50 -24.20 -3.31
CA SER A 588 -11.53 -24.91 -4.60
C SER A 588 -10.75 -24.15 -5.67
N CYS A 589 -10.60 -22.84 -5.49
CA CYS A 589 -9.69 -21.98 -6.24
C CYS A 589 -9.10 -20.93 -5.30
N ASN A 590 -7.77 -20.84 -5.22
CA ASN A 590 -7.10 -19.89 -4.31
C ASN A 590 -7.08 -18.45 -4.84
N TYR A 591 -6.92 -18.31 -6.16
CA TYR A 591 -6.59 -17.04 -6.81
C TYR A 591 -7.10 -17.05 -8.27
N CYS A 592 -8.40 -17.27 -8.45
CA CYS A 592 -9.01 -17.29 -9.77
C CYS A 592 -8.87 -15.93 -10.46
N ASN A 593 -8.43 -15.94 -11.71
CA ASN A 593 -8.10 -14.74 -12.49
C ASN A 593 -9.23 -14.29 -13.43
N ASP A 594 -10.20 -15.15 -13.74
CA ASP A 594 -11.32 -14.81 -14.61
C ASP A 594 -12.58 -15.69 -14.34
N GLU A 595 -13.67 -15.39 -15.04
CA GLU A 595 -14.93 -16.14 -14.94
C GLU A 595 -14.80 -17.61 -15.34
N GLN A 596 -13.95 -17.93 -16.31
CA GLN A 596 -13.83 -19.29 -16.83
C GLN A 596 -13.06 -20.16 -15.83
N ALA A 597 -12.01 -19.63 -15.21
CA ALA A 597 -11.31 -20.27 -14.11
C ALA A 597 -12.28 -20.58 -12.97
N MET A 598 -13.13 -19.62 -12.56
CA MET A 598 -14.15 -19.85 -11.54
C MET A 598 -15.10 -20.99 -11.93
N LYS A 599 -15.65 -20.98 -13.15
CA LYS A 599 -16.54 -22.05 -13.66
C LYS A 599 -15.86 -23.42 -13.66
N ASN A 600 -14.61 -23.49 -14.12
CA ASN A 600 -13.84 -24.73 -14.18
C ASN A 600 -13.59 -25.31 -12.78
N HIS A 601 -13.20 -24.47 -11.82
CA HIS A 601 -12.97 -24.91 -10.45
C HIS A 601 -14.26 -25.33 -9.74
N ILE A 602 -15.39 -24.65 -10.01
CA ILE A 602 -16.71 -25.08 -9.51
C ILE A 602 -17.08 -26.45 -10.09
N ALA A 603 -16.94 -26.64 -11.40
CA ALA A 603 -17.26 -27.90 -12.07
C ALA A 603 -16.39 -29.06 -11.57
N SER A 604 -15.09 -28.80 -11.39
CA SER A 604 -14.14 -29.77 -10.83
C SER A 604 -14.52 -30.17 -9.39
N ALA A 605 -14.82 -29.19 -8.53
CA ALA A 605 -15.25 -29.47 -7.17
C ALA A 605 -16.62 -30.17 -7.10
N ALA A 606 -17.51 -29.92 -8.06
CA ALA A 606 -18.82 -30.55 -8.17
C ALA A 606 -18.78 -31.98 -8.75
N ALA A 607 -17.67 -32.39 -9.37
CA ALA A 607 -17.57 -33.67 -10.08
C ALA A 607 -17.88 -34.87 -9.15
N GLY A 608 -18.71 -35.79 -9.64
CA GLY A 608 -19.10 -36.99 -8.88
C GLY A 608 -20.02 -36.72 -7.68
N TRP A 609 -20.70 -35.57 -7.63
CA TRP A 609 -21.76 -35.34 -6.64
C TRP A 609 -23.00 -36.19 -6.96
N ASP A 610 -23.46 -36.95 -5.96
CA ASP A 610 -24.50 -37.99 -6.11
C ASP A 610 -25.89 -37.55 -5.63
N ARG A 611 -26.04 -36.29 -5.19
CA ARG A 611 -27.29 -35.71 -4.64
C ARG A 611 -27.76 -36.29 -3.31
N ASN A 612 -26.97 -37.12 -2.64
CA ASN A 612 -27.35 -37.73 -1.36
C ASN A 612 -26.92 -36.93 -0.13
N SER A 613 -26.02 -35.96 -0.31
CA SER A 613 -25.52 -35.08 0.75
C SER A 613 -25.19 -33.68 0.23
N PRO A 614 -25.15 -32.64 1.06
CA PRO A 614 -24.67 -31.32 0.64
C PRO A 614 -23.18 -31.37 0.23
N ARG A 615 -22.81 -30.54 -0.74
CA ARG A 615 -21.41 -30.28 -1.11
C ARG A 615 -21.11 -28.80 -0.98
N PHE A 616 -19.90 -28.47 -0.55
CA PHE A 616 -19.46 -27.10 -0.34
C PHE A 616 -18.28 -26.79 -1.26
N VAL A 617 -18.30 -25.59 -1.84
CA VAL A 617 -17.29 -25.09 -2.78
C VAL A 617 -17.00 -23.64 -2.40
N ILE A 618 -15.72 -23.29 -2.26
CA ILE A 618 -15.30 -21.91 -1.97
C ILE A 618 -14.37 -21.46 -3.09
N ILE A 619 -14.75 -20.38 -3.77
CA ILE A 619 -14.00 -19.80 -4.88
C ILE A 619 -13.48 -18.44 -4.43
N GLN A 620 -12.16 -18.33 -4.29
CA GLN A 620 -11.50 -17.06 -4.09
C GLN A 620 -10.92 -16.58 -5.42
N ALA A 621 -11.28 -15.36 -5.81
CA ALA A 621 -10.81 -14.72 -7.01
C ALA A 621 -10.08 -13.42 -6.67
N GLN A 622 -9.17 -13.03 -7.56
CA GLN A 622 -8.27 -11.90 -7.36
C GLN A 622 -8.70 -10.64 -8.10
N PRO A 623 -8.57 -9.46 -7.48
CA PRO A 623 -9.10 -8.23 -8.05
C PRO A 623 -8.25 -7.65 -9.19
N TRP A 624 -7.00 -8.10 -9.35
CA TRP A 624 -6.00 -7.45 -10.22
C TRP A 624 -6.16 -7.79 -11.71
N THR A 625 -6.92 -8.84 -12.04
CA THR A 625 -7.20 -9.27 -13.42
C THR A 625 -8.61 -8.92 -13.89
N ASN A 626 -9.16 -7.80 -13.38
CA ASN A 626 -10.49 -7.31 -13.72
C ASN A 626 -11.63 -8.28 -13.33
N VAL A 627 -11.44 -9.09 -12.30
CA VAL A 627 -12.55 -9.79 -11.63
C VAL A 627 -13.30 -8.78 -10.78
N THR A 628 -14.60 -8.67 -11.01
CA THR A 628 -15.47 -7.68 -10.37
C THR A 628 -16.75 -8.34 -9.83
N PRO A 629 -17.59 -7.62 -9.07
CA PRO A 629 -18.94 -8.11 -8.72
C PRO A 629 -19.77 -8.58 -9.93
N THR A 630 -19.62 -7.92 -11.09
CA THR A 630 -20.24 -8.36 -12.34
C THR A 630 -19.77 -9.75 -12.77
N SER A 631 -18.48 -10.05 -12.61
CA SER A 631 -17.92 -11.37 -12.93
C SER A 631 -18.55 -12.47 -12.07
N PHE A 632 -18.69 -12.24 -10.75
CA PHE A 632 -19.35 -13.20 -9.85
C PHE A 632 -20.83 -13.40 -10.19
N LYS A 633 -21.55 -12.32 -10.53
CA LYS A 633 -22.94 -12.38 -11.00
C LYS A 633 -23.07 -13.25 -12.27
N ASN A 634 -22.18 -13.06 -13.24
CA ASN A 634 -22.18 -13.83 -14.48
C ASN A 634 -21.90 -15.32 -14.23
N VAL A 635 -20.93 -15.65 -13.38
CA VAL A 635 -20.66 -17.04 -12.98
C VAL A 635 -21.86 -17.64 -12.26
N ALA A 636 -22.42 -16.94 -11.27
CA ALA A 636 -23.61 -17.40 -10.55
C ALA A 636 -24.79 -17.67 -11.50
N GLY A 637 -25.03 -16.78 -12.47
CA GLY A 637 -26.09 -16.93 -13.49
C GLY A 637 -25.88 -18.10 -14.46
N SER A 638 -24.67 -18.65 -14.53
CA SER A 638 -24.37 -19.84 -15.35
C SER A 638 -24.62 -21.17 -14.62
N LEU A 639 -24.85 -21.14 -13.30
CA LEU A 639 -25.08 -22.34 -12.50
C LEU A 639 -26.55 -22.81 -12.62
N ASN A 640 -26.75 -24.12 -12.68
CA ASN A 640 -28.09 -24.72 -12.75
C ASN A 640 -28.74 -24.85 -11.36
N ALA A 641 -29.93 -25.45 -11.30
CA ALA A 641 -30.73 -25.58 -10.07
C ALA A 641 -30.10 -26.44 -8.95
N ASP A 642 -29.05 -27.21 -9.24
CA ASP A 642 -28.34 -28.02 -8.25
C ASP A 642 -27.47 -27.16 -7.32
N TYR A 643 -27.11 -25.94 -7.77
CA TYR A 643 -26.24 -25.03 -7.05
C TYR A 643 -27.03 -23.98 -6.27
N VAL A 644 -26.45 -23.51 -5.16
CA VAL A 644 -26.90 -22.33 -4.42
C VAL A 644 -25.70 -21.47 -4.09
N VAL A 645 -25.69 -20.23 -4.59
CA VAL A 645 -24.68 -19.25 -4.19
C VAL A 645 -25.04 -18.67 -2.83
N VAL A 646 -24.11 -18.71 -1.89
CA VAL A 646 -24.29 -18.26 -0.51
C VAL A 646 -23.11 -17.41 -0.03
N ARG A 647 -23.30 -16.63 1.03
CA ARG A 647 -22.21 -15.92 1.69
C ARG A 647 -21.21 -16.91 2.31
N PRO A 648 -19.93 -16.55 2.47
CA PRO A 648 -18.97 -17.37 3.20
C PRO A 648 -19.40 -17.74 4.63
N ASP A 649 -19.96 -16.80 5.39
CA ASP A 649 -20.48 -17.06 6.74
C ASP A 649 -21.64 -18.06 6.73
N HIS A 650 -22.59 -17.94 5.80
CA HIS A 650 -23.66 -18.92 5.59
C HIS A 650 -23.12 -20.29 5.20
N LEU A 651 -22.12 -20.35 4.31
CA LEU A 651 -21.48 -21.62 3.92
C LEU A 651 -20.90 -22.33 5.15
N PHE A 652 -20.18 -21.63 6.02
CA PHE A 652 -19.66 -22.24 7.24
C PHE A 652 -20.75 -22.61 8.25
N GLN A 653 -21.81 -21.83 8.38
CA GLN A 653 -22.97 -22.24 9.20
C GLN A 653 -23.62 -23.53 8.67
N LEU A 654 -23.74 -23.69 7.35
CA LEU A 654 -24.28 -24.90 6.72
C LEU A 654 -23.33 -26.10 6.88
N ILE A 655 -22.01 -25.89 6.79
CA ILE A 655 -21.02 -26.93 7.10
C ILE A 655 -21.20 -27.41 8.53
N ARG A 656 -21.27 -26.49 9.49
CA ARG A 656 -21.47 -26.81 10.91
C ARG A 656 -22.73 -27.64 11.13
N GLU A 657 -23.86 -27.22 10.57
CA GLU A 657 -25.13 -27.96 10.63
C GLU A 657 -24.98 -29.37 10.03
N SER A 658 -24.35 -29.51 8.86
CA SER A 658 -24.11 -30.81 8.22
C SER A 658 -23.20 -31.76 9.03
N LYS A 659 -22.45 -31.22 9.99
CA LYS A 659 -21.53 -31.94 10.87
C LYS A 659 -22.03 -32.02 12.31
N ASN A 660 -23.27 -31.58 12.59
CA ASN A 660 -23.84 -31.51 13.93
C ASN A 660 -22.97 -30.68 14.91
N ILE A 661 -22.33 -29.62 14.42
CA ILE A 661 -21.57 -28.67 15.23
C ILE A 661 -22.51 -27.49 15.54
N SER A 662 -22.82 -27.26 16.81
CA SER A 662 -23.71 -26.17 17.24
C SER A 662 -23.16 -24.81 16.80
N ALA A 663 -24.00 -23.97 16.18
CA ALA A 663 -23.70 -22.57 15.95
C ALA A 663 -24.13 -21.68 17.13
N ASP A 664 -24.99 -22.19 18.02
CA ASP A 664 -25.52 -21.46 19.18
C ASP A 664 -24.52 -21.40 20.35
N ASP A 665 -23.53 -22.31 20.38
CA ASP A 665 -22.44 -22.29 21.36
C ASP A 665 -21.41 -21.18 21.07
N ILE A 666 -21.59 -20.46 19.95
CA ILE A 666 -20.73 -19.35 19.59
C ILE A 666 -21.24 -18.07 20.28
N PRO A 667 -20.43 -17.42 21.14
CA PRO A 667 -20.82 -16.16 21.76
C PRO A 667 -21.26 -15.14 20.70
N ARG A 668 -22.47 -14.60 20.85
CA ARG A 668 -22.93 -13.48 20.02
C ARG A 668 -22.11 -12.23 20.41
N PRO A 669 -21.70 -11.40 19.44
CA PRO A 669 -20.87 -10.22 19.70
C PRO A 669 -21.52 -9.23 20.66
#